data_AF-A0A7J7ILD6-F1
#
_entry.id   AF-A0A7J7ILD6-F1
#
_cell.length_a   1.000
_cell.length_b   1.000
_cell.length_c   1.000
_cell.angle_alpha   90.00
_cell.angle_beta   90.00
_cell.angle_gamma   90.00
#
_symmetry.space_group_name_H-M   'P 1'
#
loop_
_entity.id
_entity.type
_entity.pdbx_description
1 polymer ?
#
loop_
_entity_poly.entity_id
_entity_poly.type
_entity_poly.pdbx_seq_one_letter_code
_entity_poly.pdbx_strand_id
1 'polypeptide(L)'
;MAKGKSAGDPSLVPATEAGKLLTRTELEARLQRIEEAWHDSSWACDALFVYTGELAEGEPAGYRKSYALMMYLLGVEAQQTAVFVQRTSAGALVWIGTADLGTWEALVGAASALGLLSGGSEHTDAVEADENSAQNTTHGPKVTRLRGSFGSNWVVTAQWQRPGTELAEMLASVGVPPRDTLRLGALVKERHVHQGDFAAKCGVYAFGDDQGSSSTIEPPLNAAEWIGNLLISKLPDEIQYIRKAAYLCAKVCQAYFVERMESILDEDTPVSHDRLSEEVEARLVAPTTVGLQLIAHECEAAYPPIVQSGRQGPFDLRPSAFSNDQNLSTGVVIASIGARYHQYCANVVRTFLIDVEKSIREMYARALQALEEVRQALVPNEAAHSAYQAAVKVLGADLVSRHLAGKQVGFGMGLEFRDATWLLNEHNHKRLRSGMTFQIQIGLERLGENEQLALLVADTVLVGGADAHGAEVLTQTASKAPAKVTYFLDMDADEELDENQETADANHADGSAVDVPGAKNGAASVVTTRKRTQQTHAPDEEDAAVEAERIRAHQQKLAQQKLLESRARILGKNAGANESDQGQDGKGFRALNAYRAYARVDEFPSGLRPRQLFVDMDREVVLAPITGIPVPFHIAMVKNASKSDESGFTYLRINFLVPGTSTGAAAATGTGGMTAPVGVSGAAARLSLFPDNPGFVLKELSFRSASAANLNEVFRNIKELRKRFTSRETEAQEKETLVKQAPLVLETDPRRIPHLVDVSIRPSLGAGGQRANQGVLEAHGNGFRFRSRQQRTVDILYSNVKHAFFQEARNEVIVLVHFRLHTPIMVGKRKTLDSPVLH
;
A
#
# COMPACT_ATOMS: atom_id res chain seq x y z
N MET A 1 6.22 -33.37 5.56
CA MET A 1 5.88 -33.71 6.95
C MET A 1 4.93 -32.65 7.49
N ALA A 2 3.67 -33.03 7.67
CA ALA A 2 2.62 -32.17 8.18
C ALA A 2 2.82 -31.90 9.68
N LYS A 3 2.63 -30.66 10.11
CA LYS A 3 2.27 -30.31 11.49
C LYS A 3 1.12 -29.33 11.44
N GLY A 4 -0.04 -29.82 11.88
CA GLY A 4 -1.29 -29.08 11.94
C GLY A 4 -1.21 -27.91 12.91
N LYS A 5 -1.79 -26.78 12.49
CA LYS A 5 -2.25 -25.74 13.40
C LYS A 5 -3.60 -26.21 13.94
N SER A 6 -3.73 -26.27 15.25
CA SER A 6 -5.01 -26.51 15.93
C SER A 6 -6.00 -25.44 15.52
N ALA A 7 -7.15 -25.84 15.01
CA ALA A 7 -8.33 -25.00 14.89
C ALA A 7 -8.66 -24.44 16.29
N GLY A 8 -8.73 -23.11 16.40
CA GLY A 8 -9.34 -22.47 17.55
C GLY A 8 -10.80 -22.86 17.62
N ASP A 9 -11.27 -23.17 18.82
CA ASP A 9 -12.66 -23.48 19.12
C ASP A 9 -13.59 -22.35 18.61
N PRO A 10 -14.55 -22.62 17.71
CA PRO A 10 -15.46 -21.60 17.18
C PRO A 10 -16.51 -21.11 18.20
N SER A 11 -16.49 -21.60 19.44
CA SER A 11 -17.50 -21.30 20.47
C SER A 11 -17.07 -20.29 21.55
N LEU A 12 -15.94 -19.60 21.38
CA LEU A 12 -15.44 -18.62 22.36
C LEU A 12 -15.21 -17.25 21.72
N VAL A 13 -16.27 -16.42 21.70
CA VAL A 13 -16.13 -14.97 21.52
C VAL A 13 -15.37 -14.42 22.74
N PRO A 14 -14.18 -13.82 22.59
CA PRO A 14 -13.47 -13.23 23.72
C PRO A 14 -14.29 -12.05 24.27
N ALA A 15 -14.40 -11.97 25.58
CA ALA A 15 -15.21 -11.02 26.35
C ALA A 15 -14.77 -9.53 26.26
N THR A 16 -14.35 -9.06 25.08
CA THR A 16 -13.94 -7.66 24.80
C THR A 16 -14.81 -6.95 23.76
N GLU A 17 -15.87 -7.57 23.24
CA GLU A 17 -16.73 -7.00 22.17
C GLU A 17 -17.82 -6.02 22.64
N ALA A 18 -17.88 -5.68 23.92
CA ALA A 18 -18.84 -4.70 24.46
C ALA A 18 -18.69 -3.27 23.88
N GLY A 19 -17.67 -3.01 23.04
CA GLY A 19 -17.45 -1.74 22.34
C GLY A 19 -17.86 -1.69 20.85
N LYS A 20 -18.50 -2.75 20.30
CA LYS A 20 -18.77 -2.89 18.85
C LYS A 20 -20.20 -2.61 18.40
N LEU A 21 -21.14 -2.41 19.31
CA LEU A 21 -22.53 -2.15 18.94
C LEU A 21 -22.73 -0.68 18.60
N LEU A 22 -23.62 -0.41 17.63
CA LEU A 22 -23.97 0.95 17.23
C LEU A 22 -24.37 1.77 18.44
N THR A 23 -23.96 3.04 18.46
CA THR A 23 -24.49 4.01 19.39
C THR A 23 -25.98 4.24 19.14
N ARG A 24 -26.69 4.76 20.14
CA ARG A 24 -28.11 5.10 20.01
C ARG A 24 -28.38 5.99 18.79
N THR A 25 -27.57 7.03 18.61
CA THR A 25 -27.70 7.98 17.50
C THR A 25 -27.48 7.31 16.15
N GLU A 26 -26.51 6.40 16.05
CA GLU A 26 -26.22 5.65 14.82
C GLU A 26 -27.35 4.70 14.44
N LEU A 27 -27.96 4.03 15.42
CA LEU A 27 -29.13 3.18 15.21
C LEU A 27 -30.36 4.00 14.80
N GLU A 28 -30.64 5.11 15.49
CA GLU A 28 -31.74 6.03 15.16
C GLU A 28 -31.63 6.53 13.72
N ALA A 29 -30.44 6.95 13.27
CA ALA A 29 -30.21 7.42 11.91
C ALA A 29 -30.49 6.33 10.85
N ARG A 30 -30.15 5.06 11.15
CA ARG A 30 -30.38 3.93 10.25
C ARG A 30 -31.85 3.56 10.15
N LEU A 31 -32.56 3.58 11.28
CA LEU A 31 -34.00 3.35 11.33
C LEU A 31 -34.76 4.45 10.59
N GLN A 32 -34.36 5.71 10.76
CA GLN A 32 -34.92 6.83 10.00
C GLN A 32 -34.68 6.64 8.49
N ARG A 33 -33.46 6.23 8.08
CA ARG A 33 -33.17 5.95 6.67
C ARG A 33 -33.98 4.78 6.10
N ILE A 34 -34.28 3.76 6.91
CA ILE A 34 -35.21 2.68 6.51
C ILE A 34 -36.61 3.21 6.27
N GLU A 35 -37.11 4.08 7.15
CA GLU A 35 -38.41 4.73 7.01
C GLU A 35 -38.47 5.59 5.73
N GLU A 36 -37.46 6.44 5.51
CA GLU A 36 -37.31 7.24 4.29
C GLU A 36 -37.27 6.37 3.02
N ALA A 37 -36.49 5.28 3.03
CA ALA A 37 -36.39 4.35 1.90
C ALA A 37 -37.73 3.64 1.61
N TRP A 38 -38.54 3.39 2.63
CA TRP A 38 -39.89 2.82 2.47
C TRP A 38 -40.84 3.79 1.75
N HIS A 39 -40.62 5.11 1.89
CA HIS A 39 -41.42 6.15 1.24
C HIS A 39 -40.96 6.47 -0.20
N ASP A 40 -39.67 6.31 -0.48
CA ASP A 40 -39.05 6.69 -1.76
C ASP A 40 -39.13 5.58 -2.83
N SER A 41 -39.43 4.35 -2.41
CA SER A 41 -39.42 3.18 -3.27
C SER A 41 -40.82 2.78 -3.75
N SER A 42 -40.89 2.13 -4.91
CA SER A 42 -42.07 1.37 -5.37
C SER A 42 -42.30 0.09 -4.55
N TRP A 43 -41.85 0.07 -3.29
CA TRP A 43 -41.88 -1.08 -2.41
C TRP A 43 -43.31 -1.31 -1.93
N ALA A 44 -43.91 -2.35 -2.49
CA ALA A 44 -45.31 -2.64 -2.29
C ALA A 44 -45.55 -3.70 -1.20
N CYS A 45 -44.54 -3.96 -0.36
CA CYS A 45 -44.59 -4.92 0.73
C CYS A 45 -45.00 -4.23 2.04
N ASP A 46 -45.74 -4.95 2.87
CA ASP A 46 -46.16 -4.50 4.21
C ASP A 46 -45.01 -4.62 5.22
N ALA A 47 -44.15 -5.62 5.00
CA ALA A 47 -43.01 -5.92 5.86
C ALA A 47 -41.82 -6.50 5.07
N LEU A 48 -40.65 -6.44 5.68
CA LEU A 48 -39.40 -7.04 5.24
C LEU A 48 -38.98 -8.07 6.27
N PHE A 49 -38.64 -9.28 5.84
CA PHE A 49 -38.07 -10.31 6.70
C PHE A 49 -36.78 -10.86 6.09
N VAL A 50 -35.68 -10.72 6.82
CA VAL A 50 -34.35 -11.14 6.42
C VAL A 50 -33.73 -11.93 7.56
N TYR A 51 -33.11 -13.06 7.26
CA TYR A 51 -32.48 -13.92 8.25
C TYR A 51 -31.10 -14.37 7.78
N THR A 52 -30.25 -14.68 8.74
CA THR A 52 -28.95 -15.32 8.59
C THR A 52 -28.97 -16.66 9.33
N GLY A 53 -28.15 -17.60 8.89
CA GLY A 53 -27.94 -18.89 9.53
C GLY A 53 -26.48 -19.25 9.60
N GLU A 54 -26.21 -20.53 9.80
CA GLU A 54 -24.89 -21.09 9.55
C GLU A 54 -24.65 -21.15 8.02
N LEU A 55 -23.39 -21.09 7.61
CA LEU A 55 -23.00 -21.28 6.22
C LEU A 55 -22.35 -22.63 6.04
N ALA A 56 -22.36 -23.14 4.80
CA ALA A 56 -21.64 -24.35 4.47
C ALA A 56 -20.14 -24.20 4.79
N GLU A 57 -19.49 -25.30 5.16
CA GLU A 57 -18.06 -25.30 5.47
C GLU A 57 -17.23 -24.72 4.30
N GLY A 58 -16.45 -23.67 4.58
CA GLY A 58 -15.64 -22.98 3.58
C GLY A 58 -16.36 -21.91 2.76
N GLU A 59 -17.67 -21.70 2.94
CA GLU A 59 -18.36 -20.55 2.33
C GLU A 59 -18.13 -19.27 3.14
N PRO A 60 -17.56 -18.21 2.54
CA PRO A 60 -17.45 -16.93 3.22
C PRO A 60 -18.83 -16.28 3.39
N ALA A 61 -19.09 -15.71 4.57
CA ALA A 61 -20.26 -14.86 4.81
C ALA A 61 -20.23 -13.56 4.00
N GLY A 62 -19.02 -13.14 3.60
CA GLY A 62 -18.73 -11.88 2.94
C GLY A 62 -19.63 -11.60 1.73
N TYR A 63 -20.24 -10.41 1.75
CA TYR A 63 -21.02 -9.79 0.66
C TYR A 63 -22.41 -10.34 0.39
N ARG A 64 -22.93 -11.26 1.20
CA ARG A 64 -24.35 -11.60 1.11
C ARG A 64 -25.19 -10.44 1.63
N LYS A 65 -26.35 -10.22 1.01
CA LYS A 65 -27.18 -9.04 1.28
C LYS A 65 -27.87 -9.16 2.65
N SER A 66 -28.10 -10.39 3.11
CA SER A 66 -28.53 -10.68 4.50
C SER A 66 -27.52 -10.17 5.52
N TYR A 67 -26.26 -10.60 5.44
CA TYR A 67 -25.20 -10.13 6.35
C TYR A 67 -24.94 -8.63 6.22
N ALA A 68 -25.01 -8.06 5.01
CA ALA A 68 -24.89 -6.61 4.83
C ALA A 68 -26.00 -5.85 5.58
N LEU A 69 -27.25 -6.33 5.55
CA LEU A 69 -28.34 -5.71 6.31
C LEU A 69 -28.14 -5.90 7.83
N MET A 70 -27.66 -7.06 8.29
CA MET A 70 -27.36 -7.30 9.70
C MET A 70 -26.25 -6.38 10.20
N MET A 71 -25.13 -6.30 9.47
CA MET A 71 -24.03 -5.36 9.76
C MET A 71 -24.51 -3.91 9.78
N TYR A 72 -25.37 -3.53 8.82
CA TYR A 72 -25.93 -2.18 8.77
C TYR A 72 -26.74 -1.88 10.05
N LEU A 73 -27.62 -2.79 10.47
CA LEU A 73 -28.52 -2.56 11.62
C LEU A 73 -27.87 -2.74 12.99
N LEU A 74 -26.88 -3.63 13.10
CA LEU A 74 -26.33 -4.06 14.38
C LEU A 74 -24.91 -3.54 14.63
N GLY A 75 -24.17 -3.21 13.56
CA GLY A 75 -22.73 -2.92 13.63
C GLY A 75 -21.86 -4.16 13.84
N VAL A 76 -22.46 -5.35 13.95
CA VAL A 76 -21.79 -6.64 14.16
C VAL A 76 -22.32 -7.69 13.21
N GLU A 77 -21.46 -8.65 12.88
CA GLU A 77 -21.81 -9.74 11.98
C GLU A 77 -22.60 -10.78 12.78
N ALA A 78 -23.91 -10.82 12.57
CA ALA A 78 -24.81 -11.65 13.35
C ALA A 78 -25.20 -12.92 12.57
N GLN A 79 -24.79 -14.07 13.07
CA GLN A 79 -25.26 -15.38 12.59
C GLN A 79 -26.52 -15.81 13.34
N GLN A 80 -27.27 -16.73 12.75
CA GLN A 80 -28.54 -17.24 13.31
C GLN A 80 -29.46 -16.13 13.84
N THR A 81 -29.58 -15.05 13.06
CA THR A 81 -30.28 -13.84 13.44
C THR A 81 -31.30 -13.47 12.37
N ALA A 82 -32.47 -13.02 12.77
CA ALA A 82 -33.55 -12.59 11.88
C ALA A 82 -33.98 -11.17 12.24
N VAL A 83 -34.26 -10.39 11.21
CA VAL A 83 -34.79 -9.05 11.29
C VAL A 83 -36.13 -9.02 10.57
N PHE A 84 -37.13 -8.47 11.26
CA PHE A 84 -38.43 -8.15 10.69
C PHE A 84 -38.62 -6.64 10.78
N VAL A 85 -38.89 -5.99 9.65
CA VAL A 85 -39.21 -4.55 9.61
C VAL A 85 -40.61 -4.41 9.05
N GLN A 86 -41.52 -3.78 9.78
CA GLN A 86 -42.86 -3.47 9.32
C GLN A 86 -43.13 -1.98 9.42
N ARG A 87 -43.78 -1.42 8.41
CA ARG A 87 -44.30 -0.07 8.48
C ARG A 87 -45.64 -0.07 9.22
N THR A 88 -45.76 0.74 10.27
CA THR A 88 -47.01 0.97 11.00
C THR A 88 -47.46 2.42 10.87
N SER A 89 -48.71 2.73 11.24
CA SER A 89 -49.23 4.10 11.26
C SER A 89 -48.50 5.00 12.27
N ALA A 90 -47.77 4.41 13.22
CA ALA A 90 -47.02 5.11 14.24
C ALA A 90 -45.52 5.19 13.93
N GLY A 91 -45.00 4.55 12.88
CA GLY A 91 -43.56 4.44 12.58
C GLY A 91 -43.15 3.04 12.10
N ALA A 92 -41.84 2.78 11.96
CA ALA A 92 -41.30 1.44 11.68
C ALA A 92 -41.21 0.60 12.96
N LEU A 93 -41.77 -0.61 12.92
CA LEU A 93 -41.53 -1.68 13.89
C LEU A 93 -40.35 -2.50 13.39
N VAL A 94 -39.26 -2.55 14.15
CA VAL A 94 -38.10 -3.40 13.88
C VAL A 94 -37.99 -4.46 14.96
N TRP A 95 -38.12 -5.72 14.57
CA TRP A 95 -37.87 -6.85 15.43
C TRP A 95 -36.55 -7.52 15.05
N ILE A 96 -35.76 -7.87 16.06
CA ILE A 96 -34.48 -8.57 15.90
C ILE A 96 -34.50 -9.80 16.82
N GLY A 97 -34.53 -10.98 16.24
CA GLY A 97 -34.42 -12.24 16.98
C GLY A 97 -33.12 -12.94 16.66
N THR A 98 -32.50 -13.55 17.67
CA THR A 98 -31.27 -14.31 17.47
C THR A 98 -31.29 -15.60 18.28
N ALA A 99 -30.78 -16.68 17.67
CA ALA A 99 -30.46 -17.93 18.35
C ALA A 99 -29.00 -18.00 18.83
N ASP A 100 -28.18 -17.03 18.43
CA ASP A 100 -26.81 -16.92 18.91
C ASP A 100 -26.76 -16.26 20.29
N LEU A 101 -26.21 -16.97 21.28
CA LEU A 101 -26.18 -16.51 22.67
C LEU A 101 -25.25 -15.30 22.82
N GLY A 102 -24.12 -15.26 22.10
CA GLY A 102 -23.18 -14.14 22.16
C GLY A 102 -23.78 -12.85 21.61
N THR A 103 -24.42 -12.92 20.43
CA THR A 103 -25.16 -11.82 19.82
C THR A 103 -26.29 -11.37 20.73
N TRP A 104 -27.02 -12.30 21.36
CA TRP A 104 -28.06 -11.96 22.33
C TRP A 104 -27.52 -11.21 23.54
N GLU A 105 -26.46 -11.72 24.18
CA GLU A 105 -25.85 -11.09 25.34
C GLU A 105 -25.29 -9.70 25.01
N ALA A 106 -24.72 -9.54 23.81
CA ALA A 106 -24.28 -8.24 23.31
C ALA A 106 -25.46 -7.27 23.15
N LEU A 107 -26.55 -7.69 22.50
CA LEU A 107 -27.76 -6.88 22.31
C LEU A 107 -28.39 -6.47 23.65
N VAL A 108 -28.49 -7.41 24.61
CA VAL A 108 -29.02 -7.13 25.95
C VAL A 108 -28.08 -6.22 26.74
N GLY A 109 -26.77 -6.42 26.65
CA GLY A 109 -25.77 -5.55 27.28
C GLY A 109 -25.84 -4.12 26.76
N ALA A 110 -26.01 -3.94 25.44
CA ALA A 110 -26.19 -2.64 24.82
C ALA A 110 -27.57 -2.03 25.03
N ALA A 111 -28.57 -2.81 25.43
CA ALA A 111 -29.93 -2.32 25.64
C ALA A 111 -30.00 -1.15 26.63
N SER A 112 -29.16 -1.17 27.66
CA SER A 112 -29.04 -0.05 28.60
C SER A 112 -28.48 1.20 27.92
N ALA A 113 -27.39 1.07 27.15
CA ALA A 113 -26.74 2.15 26.42
C ALA A 113 -27.62 2.73 25.29
N LEU A 114 -28.47 1.89 24.71
CA LEU A 114 -29.42 2.24 23.66
C LEU A 114 -30.74 2.82 24.21
N GLY A 115 -30.97 2.81 25.53
CA GLY A 115 -32.23 3.24 26.12
C GLY A 115 -33.41 2.31 25.82
N LEU A 116 -33.12 1.04 25.54
CA LEU A 116 -34.08 -0.03 25.24
C LEU A 116 -34.65 -0.71 26.49
N LEU A 117 -34.09 -0.43 27.67
CA LEU A 117 -34.57 -0.92 28.96
C LEU A 117 -35.68 -0.01 29.51
N SER A 118 -36.84 -0.57 29.80
CA SER A 118 -37.95 0.16 30.43
C SER A 118 -37.58 0.56 31.86
N GLY A 119 -37.28 1.84 32.07
CA GLY A 119 -37.30 2.47 33.38
C GLY A 119 -38.71 2.94 33.74
N GLY A 120 -39.33 2.28 34.73
CA GLY A 120 -40.43 2.70 35.61
C GLY A 120 -41.53 3.68 35.15
N SER A 121 -42.80 3.20 35.19
CA SER A 121 -44.09 3.91 35.12
C SER A 121 -44.33 4.71 33.82
N GLU A 122 -45.45 4.61 33.09
CA GLU A 122 -46.85 4.44 33.44
C GLU A 122 -47.58 3.66 32.32
N HIS A 123 -48.74 3.10 32.64
CA HIS A 123 -49.59 2.18 31.85
C HIS A 123 -49.18 0.71 31.86
N THR A 124 -49.33 0.14 33.05
CA THR A 124 -49.80 -1.23 33.25
C THR A 124 -51.10 -1.48 32.47
N ASP A 125 -51.04 -2.35 31.47
CA ASP A 125 -52.06 -3.36 31.27
C ASP A 125 -51.36 -4.74 31.30
N ALA A 126 -51.43 -5.32 32.49
CA ALA A 126 -51.18 -6.70 32.92
C ALA A 126 -50.20 -7.59 32.12
N VAL A 127 -49.03 -7.83 32.71
CA VAL A 127 -48.61 -9.21 33.08
C VAL A 127 -48.00 -9.11 34.47
N GLU A 128 -48.73 -9.58 35.49
CA GLU A 128 -48.20 -9.77 36.84
C GLU A 128 -47.04 -10.77 36.80
N ALA A 129 -45.93 -10.42 37.44
CA ALA A 129 -44.96 -11.40 37.91
C ALA A 129 -45.54 -12.00 39.20
N ASP A 130 -46.19 -13.16 39.10
CA ASP A 130 -46.63 -13.93 40.24
C ASP A 130 -45.44 -14.71 40.82
N GLU A 131 -44.84 -14.20 41.89
CA GLU A 131 -43.76 -14.87 42.63
C GLU A 131 -44.27 -15.96 43.60
N ASN A 132 -45.56 -16.33 43.58
CA ASN A 132 -46.11 -17.35 44.47
C ASN A 132 -46.56 -18.67 43.81
N SER A 133 -46.34 -18.88 42.51
CA SER A 133 -46.54 -20.20 41.88
C SER A 133 -45.24 -21.01 41.81
N ALA A 134 -44.58 -21.20 42.94
CA ALA A 134 -43.57 -22.23 43.12
C ALA A 134 -44.23 -23.61 43.24
N GLN A 135 -44.97 -24.04 42.21
CA GLN A 135 -45.37 -25.42 41.90
C GLN A 135 -46.23 -25.43 40.62
N ASN A 136 -45.73 -26.08 39.56
CA ASN A 136 -46.37 -26.34 38.26
C ASN A 136 -46.65 -25.15 37.31
N THR A 137 -45.65 -24.74 36.52
CA THR A 137 -45.73 -24.45 35.05
C THR A 137 -44.38 -23.90 34.53
N THR A 138 -43.43 -24.78 34.21
CA THR A 138 -42.05 -24.46 33.76
C THR A 138 -41.88 -24.48 32.22
N HIS A 139 -42.85 -23.97 31.44
CA HIS A 139 -42.88 -24.20 29.98
C HIS A 139 -43.03 -22.97 29.05
N GLY A 140 -42.85 -21.72 29.52
CA GLY A 140 -42.89 -20.52 28.66
C GLY A 140 -41.51 -20.05 28.13
N PRO A 141 -41.42 -19.40 26.96
CA PRO A 141 -40.19 -18.78 26.46
C PRO A 141 -39.74 -17.61 27.36
N LYS A 142 -38.43 -17.48 27.62
CA LYS A 142 -37.87 -16.25 28.21
C LYS A 142 -37.80 -15.16 27.14
N VAL A 143 -38.88 -14.40 27.00
CA VAL A 143 -38.92 -13.22 26.12
C VAL A 143 -38.51 -12.00 26.94
N THR A 144 -37.28 -11.52 26.77
CA THR A 144 -36.91 -10.20 27.29
C THR A 144 -37.36 -9.15 26.28
N ARG A 145 -38.55 -8.57 26.49
CA ARG A 145 -39.07 -7.47 25.68
C ARG A 145 -38.27 -6.20 26.00
N LEU A 146 -37.30 -5.90 25.15
CA LEU A 146 -36.68 -4.58 25.12
C LEU A 146 -37.58 -3.68 24.30
N ARG A 147 -38.14 -2.63 24.91
CA ARG A 147 -39.08 -1.69 24.26
C ARG A 147 -38.51 -0.29 24.39
N GLY A 148 -37.79 0.16 23.37
CA GLY A 148 -37.42 1.57 23.23
C GLY A 148 -38.53 2.35 22.52
N SER A 149 -38.82 3.55 23.01
CA SER A 149 -39.46 4.58 22.18
C SER A 149 -38.34 5.37 21.49
N PHE A 150 -38.03 5.03 20.24
CA PHE A 150 -37.10 5.81 19.41
C PHE A 150 -37.91 6.80 18.59
N GLY A 151 -38.44 7.82 19.27
CA GLY A 151 -39.48 8.66 18.68
C GLY A 151 -40.72 7.81 18.36
N SER A 152 -41.16 7.82 17.10
CA SER A 152 -42.30 7.05 16.59
C SER A 152 -41.95 5.56 16.31
N ASN A 153 -40.66 5.21 16.26
CA ASN A 153 -40.17 3.88 15.85
C ASN A 153 -39.96 2.94 17.06
N TRP A 154 -40.24 1.65 16.87
CA TRP A 154 -40.19 0.62 17.92
C TRP A 154 -39.15 -0.44 17.59
N VAL A 155 -38.28 -0.77 18.54
CA VAL A 155 -37.35 -1.91 18.42
C VAL A 155 -37.72 -2.97 19.45
N VAL A 156 -37.88 -4.22 19.02
CA VAL A 156 -38.15 -5.38 19.88
C VAL A 156 -37.07 -6.43 19.65
N THR A 157 -36.35 -6.82 20.70
CA THR A 157 -35.38 -7.93 20.61
C THR A 157 -35.92 -9.15 21.33
N ALA A 158 -35.78 -10.35 20.76
CA ALA A 158 -36.20 -11.60 21.42
C ALA A 158 -35.10 -12.68 21.37
N GLN A 159 -34.90 -13.38 22.49
CA GLN A 159 -34.00 -14.52 22.54
C GLN A 159 -34.70 -15.77 21.99
N TRP A 160 -34.08 -16.45 21.04
CA TRP A 160 -34.55 -17.75 20.59
C TRP A 160 -34.01 -18.84 21.53
N GLN A 161 -34.90 -19.50 22.27
CA GLN A 161 -34.55 -20.65 23.11
C GLN A 161 -35.57 -21.77 22.89
N ARG A 162 -35.34 -22.64 21.90
CA ARG A 162 -35.46 -24.11 21.97
C ARG A 162 -35.67 -24.79 20.60
N PRO A 163 -35.25 -26.06 20.46
CA PRO A 163 -35.82 -27.00 19.49
C PRO A 163 -37.29 -27.29 19.86
N GLY A 164 -38.23 -26.99 18.95
CA GLY A 164 -39.66 -27.36 19.09
C GLY A 164 -40.67 -26.22 19.18
N THR A 165 -40.27 -24.96 19.41
CA THR A 165 -41.19 -23.81 19.33
C THR A 165 -41.39 -23.38 17.88
N GLU A 166 -42.64 -23.16 17.45
CA GLU A 166 -42.93 -22.63 16.13
C GLU A 166 -42.55 -21.15 16.05
N LEU A 167 -41.77 -20.77 15.04
CA LEU A 167 -41.32 -19.38 14.84
C LEU A 167 -42.50 -18.40 14.74
N ALA A 168 -43.61 -18.84 14.13
CA ALA A 168 -44.83 -18.05 13.99
C ALA A 168 -45.46 -17.70 15.35
N GLU A 169 -45.50 -18.64 16.31
CA GLU A 169 -46.03 -18.38 17.66
C GLU A 169 -45.17 -17.37 18.42
N MET A 170 -43.85 -17.47 18.28
CA MET A 170 -42.93 -16.52 18.90
C MET A 170 -43.10 -15.11 18.29
N LEU A 171 -43.14 -15.00 16.97
CA LEU A 171 -43.37 -13.74 16.26
C LEU A 171 -44.73 -13.12 16.66
N ALA A 172 -45.79 -13.93 16.77
CA ALA A 172 -47.10 -13.47 17.25
C ALA A 172 -47.03 -12.93 18.69
N SER A 173 -46.25 -13.57 19.58
CA SER A 173 -46.08 -13.13 20.97
C SER A 173 -45.42 -11.76 21.13
N VAL A 174 -44.72 -11.28 20.09
CA VAL A 174 -44.07 -9.96 20.04
C VAL A 174 -44.79 -8.97 19.13
N GLY A 175 -45.99 -9.32 18.67
CA GLY A 175 -46.85 -8.43 17.88
C GLY A 175 -46.54 -8.40 16.38
N VAL A 176 -45.75 -9.35 15.87
CA VAL A 176 -45.57 -9.53 14.43
C VAL A 176 -46.83 -10.21 13.85
N PRO A 177 -47.45 -9.66 12.79
CA PRO A 177 -48.66 -10.23 12.22
C PRO A 177 -48.45 -11.65 11.64
N PRO A 178 -49.51 -12.47 11.57
CA PRO A 178 -49.47 -13.77 10.91
C PRO A 178 -48.99 -13.66 9.45
N ARG A 179 -48.18 -14.63 9.00
CA ARG A 179 -47.52 -14.59 7.69
C ARG A 179 -48.48 -14.45 6.51
N ASP A 180 -49.64 -15.07 6.59
CA ASP A 180 -50.71 -15.06 5.58
C ASP A 180 -51.41 -13.70 5.45
N THR A 181 -51.24 -12.80 6.42
CA THR A 181 -51.78 -11.44 6.37
C THR A 181 -50.83 -10.41 5.76
N LEU A 182 -49.60 -10.81 5.43
CA LEU A 182 -48.53 -9.91 5.02
C LEU A 182 -48.11 -10.14 3.58
N ARG A 183 -48.06 -9.05 2.79
CA ARG A 183 -47.25 -9.02 1.58
C ARG A 183 -45.80 -8.82 1.96
N LEU A 184 -45.09 -9.94 2.10
CA LEU A 184 -43.75 -9.98 2.67
C LEU A 184 -42.67 -9.76 1.60
N GLY A 185 -41.67 -8.93 1.91
CA GLY A 185 -40.41 -8.90 1.18
C GLY A 185 -39.36 -9.78 1.83
N ALA A 186 -38.63 -10.56 1.05
CA ALA A 186 -37.53 -11.42 1.51
C ALA A 186 -36.41 -11.53 0.47
N LEU A 187 -35.24 -12.03 0.87
CA LEU A 187 -34.13 -12.32 -0.04
C LEU A 187 -34.36 -13.68 -0.75
N VAL A 188 -35.11 -13.67 -1.84
CA VAL A 188 -35.53 -14.90 -2.55
C VAL A 188 -34.34 -15.74 -3.03
N LYS A 189 -33.25 -15.10 -3.49
CA LYS A 189 -32.04 -15.80 -3.95
C LYS A 189 -31.22 -16.40 -2.81
N GLU A 190 -31.49 -16.04 -1.55
CA GLU A 190 -30.78 -16.54 -0.37
C GLU A 190 -31.59 -17.57 0.43
N ARG A 191 -32.75 -18.01 -0.07
CA ARG A 191 -33.65 -18.97 0.60
C ARG A 191 -32.95 -20.21 1.16
N HIS A 192 -32.07 -20.81 0.36
CA HIS A 192 -31.37 -22.07 0.66
C HIS A 192 -29.88 -21.88 0.98
N VAL A 193 -29.44 -20.64 1.18
CA VAL A 193 -28.04 -20.33 1.49
C VAL A 193 -27.74 -20.62 2.97
N HIS A 194 -28.66 -20.23 3.83
CA HIS A 194 -28.49 -20.30 5.28
C HIS A 194 -28.92 -21.66 5.82
N GLN A 195 -28.07 -22.28 6.63
CA GLN A 195 -28.24 -23.59 7.24
C GLN A 195 -28.53 -23.48 8.74
N GLY A 196 -28.87 -24.61 9.36
CA GLY A 196 -29.22 -24.72 10.77
C GLY A 196 -30.73 -24.66 11.03
N ASP A 197 -31.13 -25.15 12.21
CA ASP A 197 -32.54 -25.23 12.64
C ASP A 197 -33.23 -23.86 12.63
N PHE A 198 -32.52 -22.82 13.05
CA PHE A 198 -33.05 -21.45 13.06
C PHE A 198 -33.36 -20.95 11.64
N ALA A 199 -32.42 -21.09 10.70
CA ALA A 199 -32.61 -20.67 9.31
C ALA A 199 -33.69 -21.49 8.61
N ALA A 200 -33.78 -22.79 8.89
CA ALA A 200 -34.84 -23.65 8.36
C ALA A 200 -36.23 -23.16 8.80
N LYS A 201 -36.40 -22.83 10.09
CA LYS A 201 -37.66 -22.27 10.61
C LYS A 201 -37.99 -20.89 10.03
N CYS A 202 -36.97 -20.03 9.87
CA CYS A 202 -37.12 -18.74 9.18
C CYS A 202 -37.54 -18.93 7.71
N GLY A 203 -36.96 -19.92 7.03
CA GLY A 203 -37.31 -20.29 5.67
C GLY A 203 -38.76 -20.76 5.55
N VAL A 204 -39.23 -21.62 6.46
CA VAL A 204 -40.63 -22.06 6.53
C VAL A 204 -41.57 -20.89 6.76
N TYR A 205 -41.27 -19.99 7.71
CA TYR A 205 -42.09 -18.80 7.93
C TYR A 205 -42.14 -17.88 6.70
N ALA A 206 -41.01 -17.62 6.04
CA ALA A 206 -40.96 -16.67 4.94
C ALA A 206 -41.55 -17.23 3.63
N PHE A 207 -41.24 -18.49 3.32
CA PHE A 207 -41.49 -19.10 2.01
C PHE A 207 -42.48 -20.28 2.03
N GLY A 208 -42.90 -20.75 3.21
CA GLY A 208 -43.66 -21.99 3.36
C GLY A 208 -42.79 -23.25 3.19
N ASP A 209 -43.44 -24.40 3.39
CA ASP A 209 -42.81 -25.72 3.33
C ASP A 209 -42.46 -26.13 1.89
N ASP A 210 -41.28 -26.71 1.70
CA ASP A 210 -40.83 -27.24 0.40
C ASP A 210 -41.71 -28.41 -0.13
N GLN A 211 -42.55 -28.99 0.74
CA GLN A 211 -43.46 -30.09 0.38
C GLN A 211 -44.80 -29.63 -0.21
N GLY A 212 -45.03 -28.32 -0.39
CA GLY A 212 -46.24 -27.79 -1.04
C GLY A 212 -47.54 -27.97 -0.24
N SER A 213 -47.45 -28.20 1.07
CA SER A 213 -48.58 -28.44 1.98
C SER A 213 -49.38 -27.18 2.35
N SER A 214 -48.80 -25.98 2.19
CA SER A 214 -49.47 -24.70 2.52
C SER A 214 -49.78 -23.91 1.24
N SER A 215 -50.97 -24.17 0.68
CA SER A 215 -51.49 -23.49 -0.51
C SER A 215 -52.04 -22.07 -0.24
N THR A 216 -51.91 -21.57 0.99
CA THR A 216 -52.52 -20.30 1.44
C THR A 216 -51.55 -19.13 1.59
N ILE A 217 -50.23 -19.37 1.60
CA ILE A 217 -49.22 -18.31 1.80
C ILE A 217 -48.69 -17.82 0.44
N GLU A 218 -48.90 -16.53 0.14
CA GLU A 218 -48.34 -15.90 -1.07
C GLU A 218 -46.80 -15.87 -1.00
N PRO A 219 -46.06 -16.23 -2.06
CA PRO A 219 -44.60 -16.19 -2.07
C PRO A 219 -44.08 -14.76 -1.83
N PRO A 220 -42.99 -14.59 -1.07
CA PRO A 220 -42.48 -13.25 -0.78
C PRO A 220 -41.89 -12.58 -2.02
N LEU A 221 -41.98 -11.25 -2.06
CA LEU A 221 -41.35 -10.42 -3.09
C LEU A 221 -39.85 -10.29 -2.83
N ASN A 222 -39.05 -10.24 -3.89
CA ASN A 222 -37.60 -10.13 -3.76
C ASN A 222 -37.19 -8.73 -3.26
N ALA A 223 -36.61 -8.67 -2.06
CA ALA A 223 -36.15 -7.46 -1.40
C ALA A 223 -34.75 -6.98 -1.81
N ALA A 224 -34.03 -7.74 -2.64
CA ALA A 224 -32.62 -7.45 -2.91
C ALA A 224 -32.36 -6.05 -3.50
N GLU A 225 -33.20 -5.60 -4.43
CA GLU A 225 -33.09 -4.26 -5.01
C GLU A 225 -33.44 -3.16 -4.00
N TRP A 226 -34.47 -3.38 -3.18
CA TRP A 226 -34.86 -2.42 -2.14
C TRP A 226 -33.74 -2.24 -1.12
N ILE A 227 -33.14 -3.33 -0.65
CA ILE A 227 -32.00 -3.30 0.28
C ILE A 227 -30.78 -2.65 -0.40
N GLY A 228 -30.51 -2.92 -1.68
CA GLY A 228 -29.43 -2.24 -2.42
C GLY A 228 -29.64 -0.71 -2.48
N ASN A 229 -30.88 -0.27 -2.75
CA ASN A 229 -31.23 1.16 -2.76
C ASN A 229 -31.14 1.80 -1.36
N LEU A 230 -31.39 1.03 -0.29
CA LEU A 230 -31.17 1.47 1.10
C LEU A 230 -29.67 1.65 1.40
N LEU A 231 -28.87 0.64 1.12
CA LEU A 231 -27.47 0.56 1.54
C LEU A 231 -26.50 1.38 0.69
N ILE A 232 -26.88 1.80 -0.53
CA ILE A 232 -25.97 2.55 -1.40
C ILE A 232 -25.62 3.94 -0.84
N SER A 233 -26.58 4.61 -0.19
CA SER A 233 -26.41 5.94 0.39
C SER A 233 -25.87 5.81 1.80
N LYS A 234 -24.65 6.27 2.02
CA LYS A 234 -23.91 6.08 3.26
C LYS A 234 -24.22 7.18 4.27
N LEU A 235 -24.31 6.83 5.55
CA LEU A 235 -24.36 7.74 6.68
C LEU A 235 -22.96 8.30 6.98
N PRO A 236 -22.84 9.40 7.76
CA PRO A 236 -21.55 10.03 8.01
C PRO A 236 -20.49 9.12 8.63
N ASP A 237 -20.87 8.22 9.54
CA ASP A 237 -20.01 7.19 10.13
C ASP A 237 -19.55 6.16 9.10
N GLU A 238 -20.48 5.66 8.27
CA GLU A 238 -20.18 4.73 7.18
C GLU A 238 -19.17 5.32 6.18
N ILE A 239 -19.30 6.60 5.85
CA ILE A 239 -18.36 7.33 4.99
C ILE A 239 -16.96 7.34 5.62
N GLN A 240 -16.83 7.52 6.93
CA GLN A 240 -15.53 7.47 7.61
C GLN A 240 -14.89 6.08 7.52
N TYR A 241 -15.68 5.02 7.65
CA TYR A 241 -15.18 3.65 7.50
C TYR A 241 -14.67 3.39 6.08
N ILE A 242 -15.44 3.79 5.06
CA ILE A 242 -15.02 3.70 3.65
C ILE A 242 -13.76 4.53 3.38
N ARG A 243 -13.64 5.73 3.95
CA ARG A 243 -12.43 6.56 3.80
C ARG A 243 -11.19 5.88 4.39
N LYS A 244 -11.33 5.22 5.55
CA LYS A 244 -10.24 4.46 6.16
C LYS A 244 -9.86 3.25 5.31
N ALA A 245 -10.84 2.49 4.81
CA ALA A 245 -10.61 1.37 3.90
C ALA A 245 -9.92 1.83 2.60
N ALA A 246 -10.40 2.91 1.98
CA ALA A 246 -9.85 3.46 0.74
C ALA A 246 -8.41 3.96 0.93
N TYR A 247 -8.15 4.62 2.05
CA TYR A 247 -6.80 5.06 2.37
C TYR A 247 -5.86 3.88 2.61
N LEU A 248 -6.33 2.82 3.28
CA LEU A 248 -5.57 1.59 3.50
C LEU A 248 -5.17 0.91 2.19
N CYS A 249 -6.11 0.58 1.30
CA CYS A 249 -5.77 -0.10 0.05
C CYS A 249 -4.90 0.76 -0.87
N ALA A 250 -5.18 2.07 -0.97
CA ALA A 250 -4.37 3.00 -1.75
C ALA A 250 -2.94 3.15 -1.18
N LYS A 251 -2.80 3.17 0.14
CA LYS A 251 -1.49 3.25 0.79
C LYS A 251 -0.69 1.96 0.61
N VAL A 252 -1.31 0.79 0.77
CA VAL A 252 -0.65 -0.50 0.51
C VAL A 252 -0.21 -0.61 -0.95
N CYS A 253 -1.06 -0.20 -1.89
CA CYS A 253 -0.69 -0.12 -3.30
C CYS A 253 0.57 0.75 -3.50
N GLN A 254 0.53 2.00 -3.02
CA GLN A 254 1.59 2.97 -3.28
C GLN A 254 2.89 2.75 -2.51
N ALA A 255 2.82 2.27 -1.27
CA ALA A 255 3.96 2.21 -0.35
C ALA A 255 4.54 0.80 -0.21
N TYR A 256 3.82 -0.24 -0.65
CA TYR A 256 4.32 -1.61 -0.60
C TYR A 256 4.35 -2.24 -1.99
N PHE A 257 3.19 -2.34 -2.66
CA PHE A 257 3.11 -3.06 -3.94
C PHE A 257 4.05 -2.47 -5.00
N VAL A 258 4.04 -1.14 -5.17
CA VAL A 258 4.90 -0.46 -6.16
C VAL A 258 6.38 -0.72 -5.88
N GLU A 259 6.86 -0.48 -4.65
CA GLU A 259 8.26 -0.72 -4.28
C GLU A 259 8.66 -2.20 -4.43
N ARG A 260 7.75 -3.12 -4.08
CA ARG A 260 7.99 -4.55 -4.18
C ARG A 260 8.05 -5.03 -5.63
N MET A 261 7.15 -4.55 -6.48
CA MET A 261 7.15 -4.81 -7.92
C MET A 261 8.44 -4.30 -8.58
N GLU A 262 8.85 -3.07 -8.26
CA GLU A 262 10.09 -2.47 -8.76
C GLU A 262 11.31 -3.33 -8.36
N SER A 263 11.45 -3.70 -7.08
CA SER A 263 12.54 -4.58 -6.61
C SER A 263 12.53 -5.95 -7.30
N ILE A 264 11.37 -6.56 -7.52
CA ILE A 264 11.27 -7.86 -8.20
C ILE A 264 11.78 -7.77 -9.64
N LEU A 265 11.40 -6.70 -10.36
CA LEU A 265 11.79 -6.49 -11.76
C LEU A 265 13.26 -6.08 -11.90
N ASP A 266 13.76 -5.23 -11.00
CA ASP A 266 15.16 -4.77 -11.02
C ASP A 266 16.16 -5.88 -10.64
N GLU A 267 15.77 -6.76 -9.70
CA GLU A 267 16.61 -7.86 -9.21
C GLU A 267 16.40 -9.17 -9.98
N ASP A 268 15.48 -9.20 -10.96
CA ASP A 268 15.04 -10.40 -11.69
C ASP A 268 14.74 -11.59 -10.75
N THR A 269 14.03 -11.29 -9.65
CA THR A 269 13.74 -12.29 -8.61
C THR A 269 12.46 -13.06 -8.95
N PRO A 270 12.47 -14.40 -9.01
CA PRO A 270 11.28 -15.16 -9.32
C PRO A 270 10.28 -15.14 -8.15
N VAL A 271 9.22 -14.34 -8.27
CA VAL A 271 8.10 -14.27 -7.32
C VAL A 271 6.79 -14.46 -8.07
N SER A 272 5.99 -15.46 -7.66
CA SER A 272 4.67 -15.70 -8.26
C SER A 272 3.67 -14.60 -7.93
N HIS A 273 2.67 -14.41 -8.80
CA HIS A 273 1.57 -13.49 -8.53
C HIS A 273 0.84 -13.85 -7.23
N ASP A 274 0.58 -15.13 -6.99
CA ASP A 274 -0.05 -15.61 -5.77
C ASP A 274 0.76 -15.28 -4.52
N ARG A 275 2.09 -15.49 -4.57
CA ARG A 275 2.97 -15.12 -3.46
C ARG A 275 2.96 -13.61 -3.19
N LEU A 276 2.98 -12.80 -4.25
CA LEU A 276 2.90 -11.34 -4.11
C LEU A 276 1.53 -10.89 -3.59
N SER A 277 0.45 -11.59 -3.96
CA SER A 277 -0.88 -11.40 -3.39
C SER A 277 -0.91 -11.62 -1.88
N GLU A 278 -0.39 -12.75 -1.40
CA GLU A 278 -0.29 -13.05 0.04
C GLU A 278 0.50 -11.97 0.80
N GLU A 279 1.62 -11.52 0.21
CA GLU A 279 2.45 -10.46 0.76
C GLU A 279 1.68 -9.14 0.89
N VAL A 280 0.88 -8.77 -0.11
CA VAL A 280 0.04 -7.57 -0.11
C VAL A 280 -1.09 -7.70 0.90
N GLU A 281 -1.74 -8.86 0.96
CA GLU A 281 -2.82 -9.16 1.90
C GLU A 281 -2.35 -9.00 3.35
N ALA A 282 -1.16 -9.50 3.66
CA ALA A 282 -0.54 -9.34 4.98
C ALA A 282 -0.37 -7.86 5.40
N ARG A 283 -0.24 -6.93 4.44
CA ARG A 283 -0.16 -5.48 4.72
C ARG A 283 -1.53 -4.85 4.95
N LEU A 284 -2.59 -5.39 4.34
CA LEU A 284 -3.96 -4.93 4.57
C LEU A 284 -4.41 -5.23 6.00
N VAL A 285 -4.10 -6.42 6.52
CA VAL A 285 -4.46 -6.81 7.89
C VAL A 285 -3.51 -6.24 8.96
N ALA A 286 -2.34 -5.75 8.56
CA ALA A 286 -1.34 -5.12 9.44
C ALA A 286 -1.04 -3.67 9.02
N PRO A 287 -1.99 -2.73 9.18
CA PRO A 287 -1.89 -1.36 8.65
C PRO A 287 -0.66 -0.58 9.17
N THR A 288 -0.15 -0.92 10.36
CA THR A 288 1.06 -0.31 10.92
C THR A 288 2.30 -0.56 10.08
N THR A 289 2.34 -1.65 9.30
CA THR A 289 3.46 -2.00 8.41
C THR A 289 3.63 -1.02 7.25
N VAL A 290 2.56 -0.29 6.89
CA VAL A 290 2.58 0.79 5.90
C VAL A 290 2.42 2.18 6.53
N GLY A 291 2.67 2.28 7.84
CA GLY A 291 2.66 3.53 8.60
C GLY A 291 1.27 4.07 8.90
N LEU A 292 0.22 3.23 8.87
CA LEU A 292 -1.15 3.63 9.20
C LEU A 292 -1.52 3.23 10.62
N GLN A 293 -2.13 4.17 11.35
CA GLN A 293 -2.68 3.96 12.69
C GLN A 293 -4.16 3.62 12.60
N LEU A 294 -4.47 2.44 12.04
CA LEU A 294 -5.81 1.86 12.05
C LEU A 294 -5.87 0.71 13.05
N ILE A 295 -7.08 0.41 13.52
CA ILE A 295 -7.32 -0.71 14.41
C ILE A 295 -7.19 -1.99 13.59
N ALA A 296 -6.14 -2.79 13.86
CA ALA A 296 -5.77 -3.92 13.02
C ALA A 296 -6.86 -5.01 12.91
N HIS A 297 -7.58 -5.31 14.00
CA HIS A 297 -8.66 -6.31 13.98
C HIS A 297 -9.93 -5.85 13.26
N GLU A 298 -10.00 -4.57 12.86
CA GLU A 298 -11.08 -4.03 12.03
C GLU A 298 -10.67 -3.96 10.56
N CYS A 299 -9.42 -4.30 10.23
CA CYS A 299 -8.88 -4.28 8.88
C CYS A 299 -8.88 -5.69 8.28
N GLU A 300 -9.51 -5.84 7.13
CA GLU A 300 -9.52 -7.08 6.36
C GLU A 300 -9.21 -6.80 4.89
N ALA A 301 -8.78 -7.82 4.15
CA ALA A 301 -8.83 -7.75 2.70
C ALA A 301 -10.29 -7.86 2.24
N ALA A 302 -10.68 -7.06 1.24
CA ALA A 302 -11.99 -7.22 0.60
C ALA A 302 -12.04 -8.53 -0.20
N TYR A 303 -10.92 -8.90 -0.79
CA TYR A 303 -10.69 -10.14 -1.52
C TYR A 303 -9.17 -10.33 -1.56
N PRO A 304 -8.67 -11.56 -1.78
CA PRO A 304 -7.24 -11.80 -1.97
C PRO A 304 -6.70 -10.89 -3.09
N PRO A 305 -5.69 -10.04 -2.86
CA PRO A 305 -5.20 -9.11 -3.86
C PRO A 305 -4.92 -9.79 -5.21
N ILE A 306 -5.35 -9.16 -6.30
CA ILE A 306 -5.21 -9.79 -7.63
C ILE A 306 -4.03 -9.14 -8.34
N VAL A 307 -3.02 -9.95 -8.64
CA VAL A 307 -1.85 -9.57 -9.43
C VAL A 307 -1.87 -10.40 -10.71
N GLN A 308 -1.75 -9.72 -11.86
CA GLN A 308 -1.67 -10.35 -13.17
C GLN A 308 -0.57 -9.64 -13.95
N SER A 309 0.33 -10.37 -14.60
CA SER A 309 1.34 -9.76 -15.43
C SER A 309 1.71 -10.53 -16.68
N GLY A 310 2.34 -9.83 -17.62
CA GLY A 310 3.00 -10.41 -18.77
C GLY A 310 2.82 -9.60 -20.05
N ARG A 311 3.51 -10.05 -21.10
CA ARG A 311 3.38 -9.50 -22.47
C ARG A 311 2.23 -10.15 -23.26
N GLN A 312 1.71 -11.28 -22.78
CA GLN A 312 0.75 -12.14 -23.50
C GLN A 312 -0.37 -12.71 -22.60
N GLY A 313 -0.46 -12.27 -21.34
CA GLY A 313 -1.46 -12.74 -20.38
C GLY A 313 -1.11 -14.09 -19.74
N PRO A 314 -2.10 -14.76 -19.11
CA PRO A 314 -3.53 -14.47 -19.15
C PRO A 314 -3.94 -13.28 -18.26
N PHE A 315 -4.89 -12.48 -18.75
CA PHE A 315 -5.57 -11.45 -17.96
C PHE A 315 -7.06 -11.77 -17.81
N ASP A 316 -7.60 -11.54 -16.62
CA ASP A 316 -9.01 -11.68 -16.29
C ASP A 316 -9.48 -10.46 -15.49
N LEU A 317 -10.32 -9.62 -16.10
CA LEU A 317 -10.81 -8.39 -15.46
C LEU A 317 -12.10 -8.60 -14.65
N ARG A 318 -12.57 -9.84 -14.52
CA ARG A 318 -13.75 -10.15 -13.70
C ARG A 318 -13.41 -9.99 -12.21
N PRO A 319 -14.35 -9.53 -11.38
CA PRO A 319 -14.15 -9.47 -9.93
C PRO A 319 -13.85 -10.82 -9.27
N SER A 320 -14.12 -11.93 -9.95
CA SER A 320 -13.85 -13.30 -9.50
C SER A 320 -12.46 -13.82 -9.90
N ALA A 321 -11.62 -12.99 -10.51
CA ALA A 321 -10.26 -13.37 -10.88
C ALA A 321 -9.39 -13.65 -9.63
N PHE A 322 -8.34 -14.44 -9.82
CA PHE A 322 -7.38 -14.80 -8.78
C PHE A 322 -5.95 -14.67 -9.33
N SER A 323 -5.01 -14.41 -8.42
CA SER A 323 -3.57 -14.44 -8.72
C SER A 323 -3.15 -15.88 -9.02
N ASN A 324 -2.28 -16.08 -10.01
CA ASN A 324 -1.84 -17.41 -10.44
C ASN A 324 -0.38 -17.70 -10.00
N ASP A 325 0.10 -18.91 -10.30
CA ASP A 325 1.47 -19.33 -9.94
C ASP A 325 2.56 -18.81 -10.88
N GLN A 326 2.21 -18.02 -11.92
CA GLN A 326 3.21 -17.45 -12.82
C GLN A 326 4.00 -16.35 -12.10
N ASN A 327 5.28 -16.25 -12.41
CA ASN A 327 6.13 -15.19 -11.87
C ASN A 327 5.75 -13.84 -12.46
N LEU A 328 5.87 -12.81 -11.62
CA LEU A 328 5.79 -11.42 -12.06
C LEU A 328 6.77 -11.19 -13.21
N SER A 329 6.30 -10.58 -14.29
CA SER A 329 7.07 -10.36 -15.51
C SER A 329 6.75 -9.01 -16.14
N THR A 330 7.57 -8.62 -17.13
CA THR A 330 7.46 -7.36 -17.85
C THR A 330 6.26 -7.33 -18.81
N GLY A 331 5.97 -6.18 -19.42
CA GLY A 331 4.78 -5.95 -20.21
C GLY A 331 3.73 -5.20 -19.40
N VAL A 332 2.54 -5.77 -19.27
CA VAL A 332 1.48 -5.18 -18.44
C VAL A 332 1.44 -5.86 -17.09
N VAL A 333 1.36 -5.09 -16.00
CA VAL A 333 1.10 -5.58 -14.64
C VAL A 333 -0.18 -4.93 -14.11
N ILE A 334 -1.21 -5.71 -13.78
CA ILE A 334 -2.44 -5.25 -13.16
C ILE A 334 -2.43 -5.66 -11.69
N ALA A 335 -2.65 -4.69 -10.80
CA ALA A 335 -2.77 -4.91 -9.36
C ALA A 335 -4.11 -4.38 -8.86
N SER A 336 -4.96 -5.28 -8.36
CA SER A 336 -6.27 -4.96 -7.78
C SER A 336 -6.24 -5.21 -6.28
N ILE A 337 -6.33 -4.16 -5.47
CA ILE A 337 -6.14 -4.22 -4.02
C ILE A 337 -7.38 -3.64 -3.34
N GLY A 338 -8.15 -4.51 -2.69
CA GLY A 338 -9.35 -4.15 -1.95
C GLY A 338 -9.18 -4.30 -0.45
N ALA A 339 -9.61 -3.31 0.32
CA ALA A 339 -9.60 -3.34 1.78
C ALA A 339 -11.02 -3.23 2.35
N ARG A 340 -11.20 -3.78 3.55
CA ARG A 340 -12.38 -3.59 4.40
C ARG A 340 -11.94 -2.96 5.72
N TYR A 341 -12.68 -1.97 6.18
CA TYR A 341 -12.55 -1.40 7.52
C TYR A 341 -13.93 -1.35 8.17
N HIS A 342 -14.12 -2.02 9.32
CA HIS A 342 -15.45 -2.29 9.90
C HIS A 342 -16.45 -2.84 8.86
N GLN A 343 -16.03 -3.83 8.06
CA GLN A 343 -16.78 -4.43 6.95
C GLN A 343 -17.12 -3.52 5.76
N TYR A 344 -16.79 -2.22 5.78
CA TYR A 344 -16.99 -1.34 4.62
C TYR A 344 -15.84 -1.47 3.63
N CYS A 345 -16.18 -1.78 2.38
CA CYS A 345 -15.23 -2.00 1.30
C CYS A 345 -14.74 -0.72 0.65
N ALA A 346 -13.49 -0.77 0.21
CA ALA A 346 -12.93 0.13 -0.79
C ALA A 346 -11.98 -0.64 -1.70
N ASN A 347 -11.78 -0.14 -2.91
CA ASN A 347 -10.94 -0.76 -3.92
C ASN A 347 -10.12 0.25 -4.72
N VAL A 348 -8.91 -0.17 -5.07
CA VAL A 348 -8.04 0.51 -6.01
C VAL A 348 -7.46 -0.49 -7.01
N VAL A 349 -7.47 -0.13 -8.28
CA VAL A 349 -6.81 -0.93 -9.33
C VAL A 349 -5.86 -0.06 -10.13
N ARG A 350 -4.62 -0.53 -10.32
CA ARG A 350 -3.61 0.14 -11.14
C ARG A 350 -3.06 -0.84 -12.16
N THR A 351 -2.77 -0.29 -13.34
CA THR A 351 -2.01 -0.98 -14.37
C THR A 351 -0.65 -0.28 -14.52
N PHE A 352 0.43 -1.05 -14.44
CA PHE A 352 1.80 -0.63 -14.68
C PHE A 352 2.26 -1.16 -16.04
N LEU A 353 2.99 -0.33 -16.76
CA LEU A 353 3.36 -0.48 -18.17
C LEU A 353 4.88 -0.56 -18.26
N ILE A 354 5.43 -1.77 -18.43
CA ILE A 354 6.87 -2.03 -18.46
C ILE A 354 7.26 -2.45 -19.88
N ASP A 355 8.01 -1.60 -20.58
CA ASP A 355 8.48 -1.86 -21.95
C ASP A 355 7.37 -2.28 -22.92
N VAL A 356 6.21 -1.62 -22.80
CA VAL A 356 5.07 -1.84 -23.70
C VAL A 356 5.10 -0.89 -24.90
N GLU A 357 4.56 -1.37 -26.00
CA GLU A 357 4.32 -0.62 -27.23
C GLU A 357 3.57 0.70 -27.00
N LYS A 358 3.79 1.67 -27.90
CA LYS A 358 3.20 3.00 -27.83
C LYS A 358 1.66 2.97 -27.88
N SER A 359 1.08 2.06 -28.67
CA SER A 359 -0.37 1.82 -28.78
C SER A 359 -1.01 1.52 -27.43
N ILE A 360 -0.40 0.67 -26.60
CA ILE A 360 -0.91 0.33 -25.26
C ILE A 360 -0.81 1.53 -24.31
N ARG A 361 0.28 2.31 -24.38
CA ARG A 361 0.42 3.54 -23.58
C ARG A 361 -0.63 4.59 -23.93
N GLU A 362 -0.92 4.77 -25.22
CA GLU A 362 -1.98 5.66 -25.69
C GLU A 362 -3.37 5.16 -25.27
N MET A 363 -3.60 3.84 -25.33
CA MET A 363 -4.84 3.22 -24.86
C MET A 363 -5.06 3.43 -23.36
N TYR A 364 -3.99 3.29 -22.56
CA TYR A 364 -4.04 3.59 -21.13
C TYR A 364 -4.36 5.06 -20.86
N ALA A 365 -3.72 5.99 -21.56
CA ALA A 365 -4.02 7.41 -21.44
C ALA A 365 -5.49 7.73 -21.79
N ARG A 366 -6.05 7.08 -22.83
CA ARG A 366 -7.46 7.21 -23.20
C ARG A 366 -8.39 6.61 -22.14
N ALA A 367 -8.02 5.48 -21.54
CA ALA A 367 -8.77 4.88 -20.43
C ALA A 367 -8.79 5.80 -19.20
N LEU A 368 -7.68 6.48 -18.88
CA LEU A 368 -7.64 7.48 -17.81
C LEU A 368 -8.56 8.67 -18.08
N GLN A 369 -8.58 9.17 -19.31
CA GLN A 369 -9.50 10.25 -19.71
C GLN A 369 -10.96 9.82 -19.56
N ALA A 370 -11.31 8.59 -19.99
CA ALA A 370 -12.65 8.05 -19.84
C ALA A 370 -13.03 7.89 -18.35
N LEU A 371 -12.11 7.42 -17.50
CA LEU A 371 -12.33 7.29 -16.06
C LEU A 371 -12.58 8.65 -15.39
N GLU A 372 -11.90 9.69 -15.84
CA GLU A 372 -12.10 11.05 -15.33
C GLU A 372 -13.47 11.62 -15.74
N GLU A 373 -13.89 11.42 -16.98
CA GLU A 373 -15.24 11.83 -17.45
C GLU A 373 -16.35 11.04 -16.73
N VAL A 374 -16.14 9.74 -16.47
CA VAL A 374 -17.02 8.93 -15.61
C VAL A 374 -17.15 9.54 -14.23
N ARG A 375 -16.02 9.92 -13.60
CA ARG A 375 -16.01 10.55 -12.27
C ARG A 375 -16.76 11.89 -12.26
N GLN A 376 -16.56 12.73 -13.28
CA GLN A 376 -17.20 14.03 -13.43
C GLN A 376 -18.71 13.92 -13.68
N ALA A 377 -19.17 12.85 -14.32
CA ALA A 377 -20.59 12.59 -14.54
C ALA A 377 -21.33 12.12 -13.27
N LEU A 378 -20.61 11.64 -12.25
CA LEU A 378 -21.22 11.19 -10.99
C LEU A 378 -21.55 12.37 -10.06
N VAL A 379 -22.64 13.07 -10.38
CA VAL A 379 -23.14 14.25 -9.65
C VAL A 379 -24.53 13.96 -9.05
N PRO A 380 -24.86 14.47 -7.85
CA PRO A 380 -26.20 14.32 -7.29
C PRO A 380 -27.32 14.77 -8.26
N ASN A 381 -28.43 14.03 -8.27
CA ASN A 381 -29.63 14.20 -9.11
C ASN A 381 -29.50 13.80 -10.59
N GLU A 382 -28.29 13.58 -11.09
CA GLU A 382 -28.06 13.02 -12.43
C GLU A 382 -28.39 11.52 -12.49
N ALA A 383 -28.66 11.01 -13.69
CA ALA A 383 -28.95 9.60 -13.89
C ALA A 383 -27.64 8.77 -13.90
N ALA A 384 -27.62 7.60 -13.28
CA ALA A 384 -26.41 6.78 -13.13
C ALA A 384 -25.79 6.35 -14.47
N HIS A 385 -26.59 6.11 -15.52
CA HIS A 385 -26.10 5.78 -16.86
C HIS A 385 -25.33 6.93 -17.54
N SER A 386 -25.41 8.17 -17.03
CA SER A 386 -24.63 9.30 -17.55
C SER A 386 -23.11 9.02 -17.46
N ALA A 387 -22.67 8.34 -16.42
CA ALA A 387 -21.30 7.87 -16.27
C ALA A 387 -20.88 6.93 -17.44
N TYR A 388 -21.73 5.98 -17.80
CA TYR A 388 -21.47 5.09 -18.93
C TYR A 388 -21.44 5.87 -20.26
N GLN A 389 -22.36 6.81 -20.46
CA GLN A 389 -22.38 7.67 -21.65
C GLN A 389 -21.11 8.53 -21.76
N ALA A 390 -20.61 9.05 -20.63
CA ALA A 390 -19.37 9.82 -20.57
C ALA A 390 -18.17 8.96 -21.02
N ALA A 391 -18.07 7.71 -20.57
CA ALA A 391 -17.04 6.79 -21.05
C ALA A 391 -17.18 6.49 -22.56
N VAL A 392 -18.40 6.23 -23.06
CA VAL A 392 -18.66 5.97 -24.49
C VAL A 392 -18.25 7.16 -25.34
N LYS A 393 -18.47 8.39 -24.88
CA LYS A 393 -18.06 9.62 -25.59
C LYS A 393 -16.55 9.70 -25.79
N VAL A 394 -15.75 9.30 -24.79
CA VAL A 394 -14.28 9.32 -24.87
C VAL A 394 -13.74 8.12 -25.65
N LEU A 395 -14.24 6.92 -25.36
CA LEU A 395 -13.74 5.66 -25.92
C LEU A 395 -14.24 5.40 -27.35
N GLY A 396 -15.41 5.92 -27.71
CA GLY A 396 -16.10 5.62 -28.95
C GLY A 396 -16.85 4.28 -28.90
N ALA A 397 -17.97 4.20 -29.61
CA ALA A 397 -18.88 3.05 -29.57
C ALA A 397 -18.24 1.73 -30.04
N ASP A 398 -17.35 1.80 -31.04
CA ASP A 398 -16.65 0.63 -31.56
C ASP A 398 -15.70 -0.01 -30.54
N LEU A 399 -14.93 0.82 -29.84
CA LEU A 399 -14.03 0.35 -28.79
C LEU A 399 -14.82 -0.21 -27.61
N VAL A 400 -15.90 0.47 -27.21
CA VAL A 400 -16.76 0.01 -26.12
C VAL A 400 -17.41 -1.33 -26.44
N SER A 401 -17.95 -1.50 -27.65
CA SER A 401 -18.62 -2.75 -28.05
C SER A 401 -17.64 -3.93 -28.14
N ARG A 402 -16.38 -3.69 -28.53
CA ARG A 402 -15.37 -4.74 -28.69
C ARG A 402 -14.52 -5.01 -27.45
N HIS A 403 -14.12 -4.00 -26.69
CA HIS A 403 -13.05 -4.11 -25.69
C HIS A 403 -13.48 -3.80 -24.25
N LEU A 404 -14.56 -3.03 -24.03
CA LEU A 404 -14.97 -2.69 -22.66
C LEU A 404 -15.45 -3.94 -21.90
N ALA A 405 -14.77 -4.25 -20.79
CA ALA A 405 -15.01 -5.41 -19.95
C ALA A 405 -16.37 -5.30 -19.24
N GLY A 406 -17.19 -6.35 -19.37
CA GLY A 406 -18.49 -6.45 -18.70
C GLY A 406 -19.53 -5.38 -19.08
N LYS A 407 -19.27 -4.56 -20.11
CA LYS A 407 -20.15 -3.45 -20.56
C LYS A 407 -20.61 -2.53 -19.43
N GLN A 408 -19.69 -2.21 -18.52
CA GLN A 408 -19.93 -1.36 -17.35
C GLN A 408 -18.67 -0.57 -16.99
N VAL A 409 -18.84 0.55 -16.29
CA VAL A 409 -17.77 1.48 -15.89
C VAL A 409 -17.68 1.67 -14.38
N GLY A 410 -18.26 0.77 -13.62
CA GLY A 410 -18.27 0.77 -12.18
C GLY A 410 -19.49 0.09 -11.57
N PHE A 411 -19.51 0.06 -10.24
CA PHE A 411 -20.60 -0.50 -9.46
C PHE A 411 -20.66 0.13 -8.06
N GLY A 412 -21.85 0.09 -7.45
CA GLY A 412 -22.04 0.52 -6.06
C GLY A 412 -21.25 -0.34 -5.09
N MET A 413 -20.70 0.29 -4.05
CA MET A 413 -19.84 -0.38 -3.05
C MET A 413 -20.16 0.11 -1.63
N GLY A 414 -19.86 -0.72 -0.63
CA GLY A 414 -20.09 -0.46 0.79
C GLY A 414 -19.86 -1.73 1.61
N LEU A 415 -20.86 -2.15 2.38
CA LEU A 415 -20.86 -3.46 3.05
C LEU A 415 -20.80 -4.61 2.05
N GLU A 416 -21.40 -4.41 0.87
CA GLU A 416 -21.18 -5.26 -0.30
C GLU A 416 -20.01 -4.70 -1.10
N PHE A 417 -19.05 -5.56 -1.49
CA PHE A 417 -17.98 -5.17 -2.39
C PHE A 417 -18.55 -4.70 -3.74
N ARG A 418 -19.52 -5.46 -4.27
CA ARG A 418 -20.17 -5.17 -5.54
C ARG A 418 -21.69 -5.28 -5.41
N ASP A 419 -22.38 -4.14 -5.39
CA ASP A 419 -23.83 -4.11 -5.44
C ASP A 419 -24.33 -4.16 -6.90
N ALA A 420 -24.90 -5.31 -7.28
CA ALA A 420 -25.48 -5.52 -8.60
C ALA A 420 -26.68 -4.62 -8.91
N THR A 421 -27.28 -4.00 -7.88
CA THR A 421 -28.39 -3.03 -8.00
C THR A 421 -27.94 -1.70 -8.61
N TRP A 422 -26.64 -1.40 -8.48
CA TRP A 422 -26.03 -0.11 -8.80
C TRP A 422 -24.85 -0.26 -9.76
N LEU A 423 -25.00 -1.05 -10.82
CA LEU A 423 -24.03 -1.09 -11.91
C LEU A 423 -24.08 0.23 -12.71
N LEU A 424 -22.91 0.77 -13.03
CA LEU A 424 -22.77 1.93 -13.92
C LEU A 424 -22.70 1.42 -15.36
N ASN A 425 -23.86 1.24 -15.98
CA ASN A 425 -24.01 0.73 -17.35
C ASN A 425 -25.07 1.55 -18.12
N GLU A 426 -25.36 1.16 -19.35
CA GLU A 426 -26.32 1.86 -20.22
C GLU A 426 -27.76 1.86 -19.69
N HIS A 427 -28.13 0.88 -18.88
CA HIS A 427 -29.52 0.60 -18.50
C HIS A 427 -29.92 1.16 -17.12
N ASN A 428 -28.96 1.66 -16.34
CA ASN A 428 -29.24 2.14 -14.99
C ASN A 428 -29.66 3.62 -14.98
N HIS A 429 -30.97 3.85 -15.07
CA HIS A 429 -31.55 5.20 -15.08
C HIS A 429 -31.87 5.78 -13.68
N LYS A 430 -31.44 5.11 -12.60
CA LYS A 430 -31.66 5.60 -11.24
C LYS A 430 -30.91 6.91 -11.00
N ARG A 431 -31.46 7.77 -10.15
CA ARG A 431 -30.86 9.06 -9.80
C ARG A 431 -29.80 8.91 -8.72
N LEU A 432 -28.65 9.51 -8.96
CA LEU A 432 -27.56 9.60 -8.00
C LEU A 432 -27.91 10.53 -6.84
N ARG A 433 -27.42 10.24 -5.65
CA ARG A 433 -27.62 11.04 -4.43
C ARG A 433 -26.30 11.26 -3.72
N SER A 434 -26.24 12.35 -2.96
CA SER A 434 -25.11 12.62 -2.08
C SER A 434 -24.94 11.49 -1.06
N GLY A 435 -23.70 11.10 -0.78
CA GLY A 435 -23.38 9.99 0.11
C GLY A 435 -23.37 8.61 -0.56
N MET A 436 -23.68 8.50 -1.86
CA MET A 436 -23.48 7.24 -2.58
C MET A 436 -22.01 6.97 -2.85
N THR A 437 -21.58 5.72 -2.66
CA THR A 437 -20.19 5.29 -2.92
C THR A 437 -20.15 4.28 -4.06
N PHE A 438 -19.22 4.49 -4.99
CA PHE A 438 -19.00 3.62 -6.14
C PHE A 438 -17.53 3.23 -6.25
N GLN A 439 -17.27 2.04 -6.79
CA GLN A 439 -16.04 1.81 -7.56
C GLN A 439 -16.30 2.27 -8.99
N ILE A 440 -15.54 3.24 -9.49
CA ILE A 440 -15.50 3.55 -10.93
C ILE A 440 -14.33 2.81 -11.57
N GLN A 441 -14.48 2.40 -12.83
CA GLN A 441 -13.42 1.69 -13.54
C GLN A 441 -13.51 1.85 -15.06
N ILE A 442 -12.36 1.74 -15.72
CA ILE A 442 -12.27 1.46 -17.15
C ILE A 442 -11.41 0.21 -17.31
N GLY A 443 -12.05 -0.88 -17.74
CA GLY A 443 -11.41 -2.16 -18.04
C GLY A 443 -11.49 -2.43 -19.54
N LEU A 444 -10.34 -2.58 -20.19
CA LEU A 444 -10.24 -2.86 -21.62
C LEU A 444 -9.53 -4.20 -21.81
N GLU A 445 -10.16 -5.12 -22.53
CA GLU A 445 -9.62 -6.44 -22.85
C GLU A 445 -9.31 -6.54 -24.34
N ARG A 446 -8.60 -7.60 -24.74
CA ARG A 446 -8.29 -7.90 -26.14
C ARG A 446 -7.51 -6.78 -26.81
N LEU A 447 -6.43 -6.36 -26.17
CA LEU A 447 -5.54 -5.30 -26.64
C LEU A 447 -4.22 -5.87 -27.19
N GLY A 448 -3.51 -5.04 -27.96
CA GLY A 448 -2.26 -5.39 -28.63
C GLY A 448 -2.49 -6.22 -29.90
N GLU A 449 -1.43 -6.48 -30.65
CA GLU A 449 -1.51 -7.19 -31.94
C GLU A 449 -2.11 -8.60 -31.81
N ASN A 450 -1.86 -9.27 -30.69
CA ASN A 450 -2.33 -10.63 -30.43
C ASN A 450 -3.66 -10.69 -29.64
N GLU A 451 -4.29 -9.54 -29.37
CA GLU A 451 -5.53 -9.44 -28.56
C GLU A 451 -5.45 -10.14 -27.19
N GLN A 452 -4.27 -10.15 -26.59
CA GLN A 452 -3.99 -10.87 -25.34
C GLN A 452 -3.77 -9.95 -24.14
N LEU A 453 -3.55 -8.65 -24.35
CA LEU A 453 -3.33 -7.69 -23.27
C LEU A 453 -4.66 -7.15 -22.74
N ALA A 454 -4.63 -6.69 -21.50
CA ALA A 454 -5.73 -5.99 -20.86
C ALA A 454 -5.22 -4.78 -20.09
N LEU A 455 -6.08 -3.80 -19.84
CA LEU A 455 -5.83 -2.65 -18.98
C LEU A 455 -6.99 -2.50 -18.01
N LEU A 456 -6.70 -2.22 -16.74
CA LEU A 456 -7.72 -1.91 -15.75
C LEU A 456 -7.23 -0.79 -14.81
N VAL A 457 -8.05 0.26 -14.72
CA VAL A 457 -7.87 1.33 -13.73
C VAL A 457 -9.18 1.53 -13.00
N ALA A 458 -9.13 1.54 -11.68
CA ALA A 458 -10.31 1.74 -10.85
C ALA A 458 -9.98 2.54 -9.60
N ASP A 459 -10.99 3.26 -9.11
CA ASP A 459 -10.91 4.07 -7.89
C ASP A 459 -12.24 3.97 -7.12
N THR A 460 -12.13 4.12 -5.79
CA THR A 460 -13.32 4.33 -4.94
C THR A 460 -13.66 5.82 -4.92
N VAL A 461 -14.93 6.14 -5.18
CA VAL A 461 -15.41 7.52 -5.23
C VAL A 461 -16.68 7.74 -4.39
N LEU A 462 -16.83 8.96 -3.88
CA LEU A 462 -17.99 9.43 -3.11
C LEU A 462 -18.75 10.51 -3.87
N VAL A 463 -20.02 10.27 -4.16
CA VAL A 463 -20.92 11.25 -4.80
C VAL A 463 -21.34 12.31 -3.79
N GLY A 464 -21.27 13.59 -4.17
CA GLY A 464 -21.55 14.71 -3.27
C GLY A 464 -20.51 14.87 -2.15
N GLY A 465 -19.26 14.42 -2.40
CA GLY A 465 -18.12 14.61 -1.52
C GLY A 465 -17.55 16.04 -1.60
N ALA A 466 -16.29 16.19 -1.21
CA ALA A 466 -15.62 17.49 -1.14
C ALA A 466 -15.27 18.11 -2.51
N ASP A 467 -15.29 17.31 -3.59
CA ASP A 467 -14.98 17.80 -4.94
C ASP A 467 -16.24 18.39 -5.61
N ALA A 468 -16.16 19.64 -6.03
CA ALA A 468 -17.25 20.34 -6.71
C ALA A 468 -17.42 19.93 -8.19
N HIS A 469 -16.45 19.25 -8.79
CA HIS A 469 -16.43 18.92 -10.22
C HIS A 469 -16.86 17.47 -10.52
N GLY A 470 -17.42 16.75 -9.54
CA GLY A 470 -17.84 15.36 -9.71
C GLY A 470 -17.76 14.58 -8.41
N ALA A 471 -17.67 13.26 -8.51
CA ALA A 471 -17.44 12.42 -7.33
C ALA A 471 -16.01 12.60 -6.77
N GLU A 472 -15.88 12.63 -5.44
CA GLU A 472 -14.61 12.74 -4.73
C GLU A 472 -13.84 11.41 -4.78
N VAL A 473 -12.57 11.43 -5.18
CA VAL A 473 -11.72 10.22 -5.23
C VAL A 473 -11.13 9.91 -3.85
N LEU A 474 -11.52 8.78 -3.26
CA LEU A 474 -11.03 8.37 -1.94
C LEU A 474 -9.68 7.64 -1.99
N THR A 475 -9.30 7.11 -3.16
CA THR A 475 -8.07 6.32 -3.40
C THR A 475 -6.94 7.12 -4.07
N GLN A 476 -6.99 8.45 -4.01
CA GLN A 476 -6.05 9.37 -4.69
C GLN A 476 -4.57 9.18 -4.32
N THR A 477 -4.27 8.56 -3.17
CA THR A 477 -2.89 8.28 -2.70
C THR A 477 -2.13 7.35 -3.63
N ALA A 478 -2.81 6.43 -4.33
CA ALA A 478 -2.20 5.57 -5.32
C ALA A 478 -2.21 6.27 -6.68
N SER A 479 -1.04 6.66 -7.18
CA SER A 479 -0.96 7.39 -8.45
C SER A 479 -1.41 6.53 -9.63
N LYS A 480 -2.20 7.13 -10.54
CA LYS A 480 -2.55 6.58 -11.86
C LYS A 480 -1.94 7.39 -13.02
N ALA A 481 -1.08 8.36 -12.71
CA ALA A 481 -0.47 9.21 -13.74
C ALA A 481 0.47 8.38 -14.63
N PRO A 482 0.44 8.55 -15.97
CA PRO A 482 1.29 7.79 -16.89
C PRO A 482 2.79 7.81 -16.52
N ALA A 483 3.29 8.97 -16.08
CA ALA A 483 4.68 9.15 -15.65
C ALA A 483 5.08 8.39 -14.36
N LYS A 484 4.10 7.83 -13.64
CA LYS A 484 4.30 7.07 -12.40
C LYS A 484 4.06 5.58 -12.55
N VAL A 485 3.45 5.16 -13.66
CA VAL A 485 3.10 3.76 -13.90
C VAL A 485 3.78 3.20 -15.15
N THR A 486 4.52 4.02 -15.89
CA THR A 486 5.29 3.58 -17.07
C THR A 486 6.76 3.44 -16.71
N TYR A 487 7.31 2.27 -17.01
CA TYR A 487 8.70 1.88 -16.77
C TYR A 487 9.35 1.50 -18.09
N PHE A 488 10.63 1.85 -18.22
CA PHE A 488 11.49 1.39 -19.30
C PHE A 488 12.68 0.71 -18.65
N LEU A 489 12.86 -0.58 -18.92
CA LEU A 489 14.05 -1.28 -18.46
C LEU A 489 15.15 -1.04 -19.50
N ASP A 490 16.27 -0.48 -19.05
CA ASP A 490 17.46 -0.29 -19.89
C ASP A 490 18.09 -1.67 -20.15
N MET A 491 17.50 -2.47 -21.02
CA MET A 491 18.07 -3.75 -21.47
C MET A 491 19.13 -3.57 -22.57
N ASP A 492 19.28 -2.38 -23.13
CA ASP A 492 20.17 -2.08 -24.27
C ASP A 492 21.05 -0.84 -24.01
N ALA A 493 21.82 -0.82 -22.92
CA ALA A 493 22.86 0.20 -22.72
C ALA A 493 24.25 -0.20 -23.28
N ASP A 494 24.35 -1.34 -23.97
CA ASP A 494 25.60 -1.83 -24.59
C ASP A 494 25.51 -2.10 -26.11
N GLU A 495 24.36 -1.93 -26.78
CA GLU A 495 24.26 -1.96 -28.24
C GLU A 495 23.34 -0.83 -28.73
N GLU A 496 23.76 -0.08 -29.77
CA GLU A 496 23.06 1.02 -30.46
C GLU A 496 23.14 2.44 -29.87
N LEU A 497 24.34 3.04 -29.91
CA LEU A 497 24.51 4.49 -30.14
C LEU A 497 25.57 4.77 -31.22
N ASP A 498 25.28 4.30 -32.43
CA ASP A 498 25.65 4.90 -33.71
C ASP A 498 24.53 4.40 -34.64
N GLU A 499 23.59 5.21 -35.11
CA GLU A 499 23.81 6.16 -36.18
C GLU A 499 22.68 7.20 -36.17
N ASN A 500 23.04 8.48 -36.26
CA ASN A 500 22.13 9.49 -36.79
C ASN A 500 22.95 10.52 -37.55
N GLN A 501 23.32 10.19 -38.79
CA GLN A 501 23.76 11.17 -39.77
C GLN A 501 23.48 10.70 -41.21
N GLU A 502 22.49 11.40 -41.79
CA GLU A 502 22.40 11.87 -43.17
C GLU A 502 22.26 10.89 -44.35
N THR A 503 21.20 11.17 -45.10
CA THR A 503 20.77 10.68 -46.41
C THR A 503 21.77 10.93 -47.55
N ALA A 504 21.98 9.93 -48.44
CA ALA A 504 22.01 10.10 -49.91
C ALA A 504 22.19 8.75 -50.66
N ASP A 505 21.24 8.49 -51.57
CA ASP A 505 21.27 7.81 -52.88
C ASP A 505 22.15 6.57 -53.20
N ALA A 506 21.42 5.55 -53.70
CA ALA A 506 21.61 4.78 -54.95
C ALA A 506 22.40 3.43 -54.99
N ASN A 507 21.61 2.42 -55.38
CA ASN A 507 21.89 1.29 -56.30
C ASN A 507 22.98 0.24 -56.00
N HIS A 508 22.53 -0.99 -55.72
CA HIS A 508 22.69 -2.24 -56.50
C HIS A 508 22.36 -3.44 -55.59
N ALA A 509 21.28 -4.19 -55.84
CA ALA A 509 21.12 -5.31 -56.78
C ALA A 509 21.59 -6.68 -56.22
N ASP A 510 20.56 -7.52 -55.97
CA ASP A 510 20.45 -8.96 -56.22
C ASP A 510 21.19 -9.98 -55.31
N GLY A 511 20.48 -11.07 -54.97
CA GLY A 511 21.05 -12.20 -54.22
C GLY A 511 20.11 -13.09 -53.40
N SER A 512 19.05 -13.60 -54.02
CA SER A 512 18.19 -14.76 -53.70
C SER A 512 18.66 -15.88 -52.72
N ALA A 513 17.64 -16.50 -52.07
CA ALA A 513 17.48 -17.89 -51.53
C ALA A 513 17.81 -18.10 -50.04
N VAL A 514 16.84 -18.28 -49.13
CA VAL A 514 15.91 -19.43 -48.90
C VAL A 514 16.64 -20.74 -48.55
N ASP A 515 16.64 -21.15 -47.28
CA ASP A 515 15.92 -22.36 -46.82
C ASP A 515 15.98 -22.57 -45.29
N VAL A 516 14.86 -23.06 -44.76
CA VAL A 516 14.54 -23.60 -43.42
C VAL A 516 13.89 -24.98 -43.71
N PRO A 517 13.69 -26.00 -42.83
CA PRO A 517 14.02 -26.24 -41.40
C PRO A 517 14.63 -27.64 -41.12
N GLY A 518 14.88 -27.99 -39.84
CA GLY A 518 14.82 -29.40 -39.44
C GLY A 518 15.38 -29.78 -38.06
N ALA A 519 14.47 -30.06 -37.12
CA ALA A 519 14.69 -30.53 -35.75
C ALA A 519 15.42 -31.88 -35.58
N LYS A 520 16.04 -32.11 -34.40
CA LYS A 520 15.68 -33.17 -33.42
C LYS A 520 16.73 -33.39 -32.31
N ASN A 521 16.22 -33.34 -31.07
CA ASN A 521 16.43 -34.19 -29.88
C ASN A 521 17.76 -34.92 -29.64
N GLY A 522 18.25 -34.83 -28.40
CA GLY A 522 19.16 -35.83 -27.82
C GLY A 522 19.63 -35.47 -26.41
N ALA A 523 18.89 -35.94 -25.40
CA ALA A 523 19.28 -35.85 -24.00
C ALA A 523 20.31 -36.91 -23.60
N ALA A 524 21.09 -36.55 -22.59
CA ALA A 524 21.64 -37.38 -21.51
C ALA A 524 22.91 -38.24 -21.72
N SER A 525 23.92 -37.83 -20.93
CA SER A 525 24.65 -38.64 -19.94
C SER A 525 25.91 -39.41 -20.36
N VAL A 526 26.89 -39.40 -19.43
CA VAL A 526 27.80 -40.47 -18.95
C VAL A 526 28.96 -39.72 -18.22
N VAL A 527 29.06 -39.59 -16.88
CA VAL A 527 29.17 -40.57 -15.77
C VAL A 527 30.38 -41.48 -15.98
N THR A 528 31.58 -41.23 -15.43
CA THR A 528 32.15 -41.79 -14.16
C THR A 528 33.69 -41.88 -14.34
N THR A 529 34.62 -41.95 -13.36
CA THR A 529 34.69 -42.81 -12.16
C THR A 529 35.99 -42.59 -11.33
N ARG A 530 35.90 -42.80 -10.00
CA ARG A 530 36.87 -43.39 -9.01
C ARG A 530 38.17 -42.61 -8.62
N LYS A 531 38.31 -42.08 -7.39
CA LYS A 531 38.65 -42.68 -6.05
C LYS A 531 40.08 -43.28 -5.92
N ARG A 532 40.91 -42.74 -4.99
CA ARG A 532 41.34 -43.39 -3.71
C ARG A 532 42.33 -42.54 -2.84
N THR A 533 41.86 -42.15 -1.64
CA THR A 533 42.46 -42.16 -0.27
C THR A 533 43.90 -41.68 0.03
N GLN A 534 44.02 -40.68 0.92
CA GLN A 534 44.90 -40.75 2.10
C GLN A 534 44.36 -39.89 3.28
N GLN A 535 44.56 -40.41 4.49
CA GLN A 535 43.95 -40.02 5.78
C GLN A 535 44.53 -38.71 6.36
N THR A 536 43.69 -37.94 7.06
CA THR A 536 44.01 -37.32 8.35
C THR A 536 42.72 -37.13 9.16
N HIS A 537 42.81 -37.29 10.47
CA HIS A 537 41.72 -37.44 11.43
C HIS A 537 40.63 -36.35 11.37
N ALA A 538 39.37 -36.77 11.37
CA ALA A 538 38.23 -35.90 11.66
C ALA A 538 38.14 -35.67 13.19
N PRO A 539 37.93 -34.43 13.68
CA PRO A 539 37.56 -34.20 15.07
C PRO A 539 36.10 -34.62 15.28
N ASP A 540 35.80 -35.17 16.45
CA ASP A 540 34.49 -35.69 16.85
C ASP A 540 33.39 -34.62 16.72
N GLU A 541 32.15 -35.03 16.44
CA GLU A 541 30.99 -34.15 16.24
C GLU A 541 30.71 -33.21 17.44
N GLU A 542 31.24 -33.52 18.62
CA GLU A 542 31.21 -32.64 19.80
C GLU A 542 32.14 -31.41 19.66
N ASP A 543 33.31 -31.54 19.02
CA ASP A 543 34.27 -30.44 18.86
C ASP A 543 33.78 -29.37 17.88
N ALA A 544 33.02 -29.77 16.85
CA ALA A 544 32.40 -28.83 15.90
C ALA A 544 31.30 -27.97 16.56
N ALA A 545 30.57 -28.54 17.53
CA ALA A 545 29.57 -27.82 18.30
C ALA A 545 30.21 -26.84 19.30
N VAL A 546 31.29 -27.26 19.97
CA VAL A 546 32.06 -26.42 20.90
C VAL A 546 32.76 -25.26 20.19
N GLU A 547 33.31 -25.49 19.00
CA GLU A 547 33.92 -24.42 18.21
C GLU A 547 32.87 -23.44 17.67
N ALA A 548 31.70 -23.93 17.24
CA ALA A 548 30.57 -23.08 16.85
C ALA A 548 30.01 -22.23 18.00
N GLU A 549 30.09 -22.72 19.24
CA GLU A 549 29.73 -21.97 20.45
C GLU A 549 30.80 -20.93 20.82
N ARG A 550 32.09 -21.27 20.72
CA ARG A 550 33.20 -20.31 20.88
C ARG A 550 33.13 -19.16 19.88
N ILE A 551 32.83 -19.47 18.61
CA ILE A 551 32.65 -18.45 17.56
C ILE A 551 31.45 -17.56 17.89
N ARG A 552 30.32 -18.11 18.36
CA ARG A 552 29.15 -17.32 18.78
C ARG A 552 29.44 -16.43 20.00
N ALA A 553 30.10 -16.97 21.02
CA ALA A 553 30.48 -16.21 22.22
C ALA A 553 31.50 -15.11 21.91
N HIS A 554 32.46 -15.38 21.02
CA HIS A 554 33.42 -14.40 20.56
C HIS A 554 32.76 -13.28 19.75
N GLN A 555 31.83 -13.61 18.84
CA GLN A 555 31.03 -12.64 18.08
C GLN A 555 30.13 -11.78 18.98
N GLN A 556 29.53 -12.35 20.03
CA GLN A 556 28.76 -11.59 21.03
C GLN A 556 29.66 -10.64 21.85
N LYS A 557 30.85 -11.08 22.27
CA LYS A 557 31.81 -10.23 23.00
C LYS A 557 32.31 -9.08 22.13
N LEU A 558 32.56 -9.32 20.84
CA LEU A 558 32.90 -8.29 19.86
C LEU A 558 31.77 -7.29 19.64
N ALA A 559 30.52 -7.76 19.57
CA ALA A 559 29.34 -6.91 19.47
C ALA A 559 29.21 -6.00 20.72
N GLN A 560 29.45 -6.55 21.91
CA GLN A 560 29.41 -5.79 23.17
C GLN A 560 30.54 -4.74 23.26
N GLN A 561 31.76 -5.09 22.83
CA GLN A 561 32.88 -4.13 22.73
C GLN A 561 32.57 -3.00 21.76
N LYS A 562 32.02 -3.31 20.57
CA LYS A 562 31.60 -2.28 19.61
C LYS A 562 30.43 -1.43 20.12
N LEU A 563 29.53 -1.99 20.92
CA LEU A 563 28.45 -1.24 21.58
C LEU A 563 29.01 -0.28 22.63
N LEU A 564 30.01 -0.69 23.41
CA LEU A 564 30.67 0.15 24.40
C LEU A 564 31.51 1.25 23.75
N GLU A 565 32.23 0.95 22.68
CA GLU A 565 33.03 1.91 21.92
C GLU A 565 32.15 2.94 21.21
N SER A 566 31.03 2.51 20.63
CA SER A 566 30.03 3.41 20.03
C SER A 566 29.33 4.28 21.08
N ARG A 567 29.00 3.73 22.25
CA ARG A 567 28.42 4.49 23.37
C ARG A 567 29.40 5.52 23.93
N ALA A 568 30.70 5.19 24.03
CA ALA A 568 31.74 6.13 24.44
C ALA A 568 31.96 7.26 23.41
N ARG A 569 31.79 6.97 22.11
CA ARG A 569 31.83 7.96 21.02
C ARG A 569 30.61 8.89 21.02
N ILE A 570 29.44 8.40 21.43
CA ILE A 570 28.17 9.15 21.47
C ILE A 570 28.09 10.07 22.70
N LEU A 571 28.57 9.62 23.86
CA LEU A 571 28.36 10.32 25.14
C LEU A 571 29.43 11.35 25.51
N GLY A 572 30.23 11.81 24.55
CA GLY A 572 31.26 12.87 24.66
C GLY A 572 31.56 13.34 26.08
N LYS A 573 32.47 12.64 26.77
CA LYS A 573 32.80 12.94 28.16
C LYS A 573 33.54 14.29 28.24
N ASN A 574 32.73 15.32 28.48
CA ASN A 574 32.91 16.58 29.20
C ASN A 574 34.10 17.50 28.90
N ALA A 575 33.71 18.75 28.59
CA ALA A 575 34.46 19.95 28.90
C ALA A 575 34.96 19.94 30.36
N GLY A 576 36.25 20.23 30.55
CA GLY A 576 36.87 20.38 31.87
C GLY A 576 38.40 20.33 31.83
N ALA A 577 39.02 21.39 31.31
CA ALA A 577 40.34 21.93 31.63
C ALA A 577 41.56 20.97 31.76
N ASN A 578 42.45 20.98 30.76
CA ASN A 578 43.76 21.66 30.86
C ASN A 578 44.56 21.54 29.57
N GLU A 579 45.23 22.64 29.23
CA GLU A 579 46.13 22.82 28.09
C GLU A 579 47.35 21.90 28.17
N SER A 580 47.62 21.16 27.08
CA SER A 580 48.94 20.99 26.44
C SER A 580 48.99 19.65 25.70
N ASP A 581 48.69 19.62 24.40
CA ASP A 581 49.59 18.98 23.41
C ASP A 581 49.15 19.29 21.98
N GLN A 582 50.13 19.51 21.10
CA GLN A 582 49.92 19.80 19.68
C GLN A 582 49.68 18.49 18.90
N GLY A 583 48.64 18.49 18.05
CA GLY A 583 48.57 17.62 16.88
C GLY A 583 47.83 16.29 17.04
N GLN A 584 46.48 16.34 16.97
CA GLN A 584 45.64 15.35 16.29
C GLN A 584 44.18 15.81 16.38
N ASP A 585 43.62 16.31 15.26
CA ASP A 585 42.20 16.64 15.17
C ASP A 585 41.35 15.39 15.39
N GLY A 586 40.73 15.33 16.58
CA GLY A 586 39.85 14.25 17.01
C GLY A 586 38.64 14.10 16.10
N LYS A 587 38.49 12.90 15.53
CA LYS A 587 37.34 12.47 14.73
C LYS A 587 36.11 12.27 15.63
N GLY A 588 35.20 13.24 15.62
CA GLY A 588 33.88 13.19 16.25
C GLY A 588 32.85 14.00 15.45
N PHE A 589 31.57 13.61 15.54
CA PHE A 589 30.44 14.23 14.84
C PHE A 589 30.35 15.74 15.16
N ARG A 590 30.27 16.61 14.14
CA ARG A 590 30.11 18.07 14.32
C ARG A 590 28.76 18.38 14.99
N ALA A 591 28.78 18.85 16.24
CA ALA A 591 27.60 19.30 16.98
C ALA A 591 26.94 20.53 16.32
N LEU A 592 25.65 20.78 16.61
CA LEU A 592 24.79 21.83 16.04
C LEU A 592 25.40 23.25 15.98
N ASN A 593 26.33 23.58 16.87
CA ASN A 593 27.07 24.84 16.85
C ASN A 593 28.00 24.99 15.61
N ALA A 594 28.17 23.93 14.82
CA ALA A 594 28.96 23.93 13.60
C ALA A 594 28.29 24.64 12.40
N TYR A 595 26.99 24.91 12.44
CA TYR A 595 26.23 25.57 11.36
C TYR A 595 25.78 26.99 11.72
N ARG A 596 26.59 27.72 12.49
CA ARG A 596 26.36 29.14 12.77
C ARG A 596 26.88 29.98 11.60
N ALA A 597 25.97 30.40 10.73
CA ALA A 597 26.33 31.16 9.53
C ALA A 597 26.73 32.61 9.83
N TYR A 598 26.00 33.27 10.73
CA TYR A 598 26.25 34.65 11.19
C TYR A 598 26.31 34.68 12.72
N ALA A 599 27.30 35.36 13.28
CA ALA A 599 27.41 35.54 14.71
C ALA A 599 26.57 36.72 15.21
N ARG A 600 26.43 37.76 14.39
CA ARG A 600 25.72 39.01 14.68
C ARG A 600 24.95 39.50 13.45
N VAL A 601 23.98 40.39 13.66
CA VAL A 601 23.09 40.89 12.60
C VAL A 601 23.83 41.82 11.61
N ASP A 602 24.89 42.48 12.04
CA ASP A 602 25.77 43.32 11.21
C ASP A 602 26.58 42.53 10.16
N GLU A 603 26.67 41.20 10.30
CA GLU A 603 27.30 40.32 9.31
C GLU A 603 26.36 39.95 8.16
N PHE A 604 25.10 40.40 8.20
CA PHE A 604 24.13 40.08 7.16
C PHE A 604 24.49 40.79 5.85
N PRO A 605 24.19 40.17 4.69
CA PRO A 605 24.47 40.77 3.38
C PRO A 605 23.86 42.16 3.24
N SER A 606 24.66 43.13 2.79
CA SER A 606 24.22 44.52 2.60
C SER A 606 23.15 44.70 1.51
N GLY A 607 22.96 43.69 0.65
CA GLY A 607 21.92 43.65 -0.38
C GLY A 607 20.53 43.23 0.09
N LEU A 608 20.32 43.00 1.40
CA LEU A 608 19.02 42.57 1.93
C LEU A 608 17.96 43.66 1.79
N ARG A 609 16.87 43.34 1.10
CA ARG A 609 15.69 44.19 1.01
C ARG A 609 14.62 43.72 1.99
N PRO A 610 13.95 44.64 2.71
CA PRO A 610 12.84 44.27 3.58
C PRO A 610 11.76 43.47 2.82
N ARG A 611 11.25 42.41 3.44
CA ARG A 611 10.19 41.53 2.88
C ARG A 611 10.57 40.77 1.60
N GLN A 612 11.85 40.61 1.29
CA GLN A 612 12.31 39.75 0.20
C GLN A 612 13.11 38.57 0.71
N LEU A 613 13.06 37.47 -0.02
CA LEU A 613 13.93 36.32 0.21
C LEU A 613 15.31 36.60 -0.39
N PHE A 614 16.34 36.12 0.29
CA PHE A 614 17.71 36.21 -0.18
C PHE A 614 18.44 34.90 0.09
N VAL A 615 19.33 34.50 -0.82
CA VAL A 615 20.18 33.32 -0.66
C VAL A 615 21.63 33.78 -0.63
N ASP A 616 22.28 33.59 0.52
CA ASP A 616 23.72 33.77 0.65
C ASP A 616 24.40 32.45 0.25
N MET A 617 25.02 32.46 -0.93
CA MET A 617 25.71 31.29 -1.49
C MET A 617 27.01 30.98 -0.75
N ASP A 618 27.66 31.99 -0.17
CA ASP A 618 28.96 31.85 0.50
C ASP A 618 28.78 31.31 1.92
N ARG A 619 27.73 31.77 2.61
CA ARG A 619 27.37 31.31 3.97
C ARG A 619 26.40 30.12 3.98
N GLU A 620 25.96 29.68 2.81
CA GLU A 620 25.05 28.55 2.62
C GLU A 620 23.69 28.71 3.35
N VAL A 621 23.12 29.93 3.33
CA VAL A 621 21.90 30.28 4.07
C VAL A 621 20.82 30.86 3.16
N VAL A 622 19.58 30.47 3.44
CA VAL A 622 18.37 31.16 2.95
C VAL A 622 17.88 32.13 4.03
N LEU A 623 17.92 33.43 3.74
CA LEU A 623 17.39 34.48 4.60
C LEU A 623 15.92 34.72 4.23
N ALA A 624 15.03 34.30 5.13
CA ALA A 624 13.58 34.37 4.95
C ALA A 624 12.96 35.51 5.77
N PRO A 625 12.15 36.39 5.17
CA PRO A 625 11.53 37.50 5.88
C PRO A 625 10.34 36.99 6.71
N ILE A 626 10.54 36.79 8.02
CA ILE A 626 9.46 36.47 8.96
C ILE A 626 9.07 37.77 9.66
N THR A 627 7.81 38.19 9.50
CA THR A 627 7.28 39.47 10.01
C THR A 627 8.13 40.71 9.66
N GLY A 628 8.84 40.65 8.51
CA GLY A 628 9.71 41.73 8.04
C GLY A 628 11.17 41.64 8.53
N ILE A 629 11.48 40.69 9.42
CA ILE A 629 12.82 40.43 9.94
C ILE A 629 13.46 39.30 9.10
N PRO A 630 14.67 39.50 8.56
CA PRO A 630 15.38 38.43 7.85
C PRO A 630 15.85 37.36 8.86
N VAL A 631 15.37 36.12 8.69
CA VAL A 631 15.72 34.98 9.55
C VAL A 631 16.56 33.99 8.75
N PRO A 632 17.79 33.65 9.20
CA PRO A 632 18.68 32.74 8.48
C PRO A 632 18.31 31.27 8.70
N PHE A 633 18.16 30.54 7.60
CA PHE A 633 18.03 29.08 7.58
C PHE A 633 19.16 28.45 6.77
N HIS A 634 20.01 27.66 7.42
CA HIS A 634 21.10 26.95 6.74
C HIS A 634 20.55 25.91 5.75
N ILE A 635 21.19 25.77 4.58
CA ILE A 635 20.72 24.88 3.50
C ILE A 635 20.59 23.43 3.93
N ALA A 636 21.42 23.00 4.89
CA ALA A 636 21.37 21.68 5.50
C ALA A 636 20.00 21.33 6.11
N MET A 637 19.23 22.33 6.55
CA MET A 637 17.90 22.13 7.14
C MET A 637 16.79 22.10 6.09
N VAL A 638 17.06 22.48 4.83
CA VAL A 638 16.06 22.57 3.76
C VAL A 638 15.94 21.21 3.07
N LYS A 639 14.76 20.58 3.18
CA LYS A 639 14.43 19.32 2.52
C LYS A 639 14.26 19.50 1.01
N ASN A 640 13.50 20.49 0.56
CA ASN A 640 13.38 20.84 -0.86
C ASN A 640 12.71 22.22 -0.99
N ALA A 641 12.66 22.76 -2.21
CA ALA A 641 11.82 23.91 -2.54
C ALA A 641 11.01 23.60 -3.80
N SER A 642 9.79 24.12 -3.88
CA SER A 642 8.88 24.03 -5.03
C SER A 642 8.32 25.40 -5.38
N LYS A 643 8.08 25.64 -6.67
CA LYS A 643 7.56 26.90 -7.20
C LYS A 643 6.32 26.63 -8.04
N SER A 644 5.28 27.45 -7.92
CA SER A 644 4.11 27.50 -8.83
C SER A 644 3.79 28.94 -9.23
N ASP A 645 3.24 29.11 -10.44
CA ASP A 645 2.76 30.40 -10.94
C ASP A 645 1.24 30.26 -11.21
N GLU A 646 0.42 31.00 -10.48
CA GLU A 646 -1.04 30.92 -10.55
C GLU A 646 -1.67 32.31 -10.47
N SER A 647 -2.63 32.60 -11.36
CA SER A 647 -3.51 33.78 -11.28
C SER A 647 -2.78 35.13 -11.10
N GLY A 648 -1.63 35.31 -11.76
CA GLY A 648 -0.82 36.53 -11.69
C GLY A 648 0.08 36.66 -10.46
N PHE A 649 0.21 35.60 -9.65
CA PHE A 649 1.13 35.53 -8.51
C PHE A 649 2.07 34.33 -8.63
N THR A 650 3.30 34.50 -8.16
CA THR A 650 4.28 33.42 -8.00
C THR A 650 4.31 32.97 -6.55
N TYR A 651 4.31 31.66 -6.34
CA TYR A 651 4.41 31.01 -5.04
C TYR A 651 5.72 30.23 -4.94
N LEU A 652 6.42 30.35 -3.82
CA LEU A 652 7.62 29.58 -3.49
C LEU A 652 7.41 28.92 -2.12
N ARG A 653 7.45 27.59 -2.10
CA ARG A 653 7.36 26.77 -0.88
C ARG A 653 8.73 26.15 -0.59
N ILE A 654 9.21 26.35 0.63
CA ILE A 654 10.47 25.79 1.15
C ILE A 654 10.09 24.80 2.24
N ASN A 655 10.36 23.52 2.01
CA ASN A 655 10.10 22.46 2.99
C ASN A 655 11.40 22.16 3.75
N PHE A 656 11.30 22.02 5.07
CA PHE A 656 12.42 21.74 5.96
C PHE A 656 12.46 20.27 6.37
N LEU A 657 13.62 19.82 6.85
CA LEU A 657 13.78 18.51 7.48
C LEU A 657 13.10 18.53 8.85
N VAL A 658 12.28 17.52 9.14
CA VAL A 658 11.55 17.37 10.41
C VAL A 658 11.89 15.99 11.01
N PRO A 659 12.15 15.86 12.32
CA PRO A 659 12.43 14.57 12.95
C PRO A 659 11.28 13.59 12.71
N GLY A 660 11.60 12.32 12.44
CA GLY A 660 10.59 11.28 12.16
C GLY A 660 10.06 11.24 10.71
N THR A 661 10.53 12.12 9.81
CA THR A 661 10.12 12.14 8.39
C THR A 661 11.09 11.44 7.43
N SER A 662 12.14 10.77 7.95
CA SER A 662 13.07 9.96 7.16
C SER A 662 12.63 8.49 7.13
N THR A 663 12.05 8.09 6.01
CA THR A 663 11.68 6.72 5.62
C THR A 663 12.92 5.90 5.23
N GLY A 664 13.80 5.62 6.19
CA GLY A 664 14.98 4.78 6.00
C GLY A 664 15.01 3.63 7.00
N ALA A 665 15.20 2.41 6.51
CA ALA A 665 15.11 1.11 7.18
C ALA A 665 16.04 0.89 8.40
N ALA A 666 15.79 1.54 9.52
CA ALA A 666 16.53 1.31 10.77
C ALA A 666 15.63 1.34 12.03
N ALA A 667 14.41 0.80 11.94
CA ALA A 667 13.52 0.62 13.11
C ALA A 667 13.04 -0.84 13.30
N ALA A 668 13.72 -1.80 12.67
CA ALA A 668 13.36 -3.22 12.73
C ALA A 668 14.50 -4.10 13.28
N THR A 669 15.27 -3.61 14.24
CA THR A 669 16.01 -4.45 15.18
C THR A 669 16.06 -3.72 16.51
N GLY A 670 15.69 -4.39 17.60
CA GLY A 670 15.68 -3.84 18.96
C GLY A 670 17.07 -3.56 19.53
N THR A 671 17.93 -2.86 18.79
CA THR A 671 19.24 -2.39 19.21
C THR A 671 19.33 -0.90 18.91
N GLY A 672 19.04 -0.08 19.91
CA GLY A 672 19.11 1.39 19.87
C GLY A 672 20.54 1.93 19.71
N GLY A 673 21.16 1.68 18.55
CA GLY A 673 22.41 2.30 18.11
C GLY A 673 22.14 3.36 17.05
N MET A 674 22.45 4.61 17.35
CA MET A 674 22.41 5.72 16.38
C MET A 674 23.48 5.51 15.30
N THR A 675 23.16 4.77 14.25
CA THR A 675 23.86 4.88 12.97
C THR A 675 22.87 5.39 11.94
N ALA A 676 23.18 6.55 11.36
CA ALA A 676 22.35 7.17 10.32
C ALA A 676 22.16 6.20 9.13
N PRO A 677 20.97 6.15 8.50
CA PRO A 677 20.75 5.33 7.31
C PRO A 677 21.70 5.74 6.18
N VAL A 678 22.19 4.76 5.42
CA VAL A 678 23.01 5.00 4.23
C VAL A 678 22.17 5.77 3.20
N GLY A 679 22.66 6.92 2.75
CA GLY A 679 22.01 7.75 1.71
C GLY A 679 21.17 8.94 2.22
N VAL A 680 20.98 9.10 3.53
CA VAL A 680 20.34 10.31 4.09
C VAL A 680 21.44 11.29 4.49
N SER A 681 21.42 12.51 3.93
CA SER A 681 22.35 13.57 4.32
C SER A 681 22.41 13.65 5.85
N GLY A 682 23.61 13.67 6.44
CA GLY A 682 23.83 13.66 7.89
C GLY A 682 23.03 14.70 8.69
N ALA A 683 22.45 15.71 8.02
CA ALA A 683 21.51 16.67 8.58
C ALA A 683 20.26 16.07 9.27
N ALA A 684 19.66 14.99 8.74
CA ALA A 684 18.45 14.42 9.36
C ALA A 684 18.76 13.67 10.67
N ALA A 685 19.90 12.98 10.73
CA ALA A 685 20.40 12.35 11.97
C ALA A 685 20.86 13.39 13.00
N ARG A 686 21.30 14.58 12.57
CA ARG A 686 21.67 15.71 13.43
C ARG A 686 20.48 16.38 14.11
N LEU A 687 19.26 16.17 13.61
CA LEU A 687 18.02 16.76 14.14
C LEU A 687 17.49 16.03 15.39
N SER A 688 17.98 14.83 15.68
CA SER A 688 17.68 14.07 16.91
C SER A 688 18.52 14.50 18.11
N LEU A 689 19.38 15.52 17.94
CA LEU A 689 20.36 16.00 18.93
C LEU A 689 19.92 17.30 19.63
N PHE A 690 18.62 17.58 19.73
CA PHE A 690 18.12 18.68 20.58
C PHE A 690 17.81 18.15 21.98
N PRO A 691 18.67 18.33 22.99
CA PRO A 691 18.36 17.91 24.36
C PRO A 691 17.38 18.90 25.02
N ASP A 692 17.34 20.16 24.55
CA ASP A 692 16.76 21.29 25.29
C ASP A 692 15.71 22.12 24.52
N ASN A 693 15.11 21.61 23.43
CA ASN A 693 14.09 22.38 22.69
C ASN A 693 12.70 21.71 22.72
N PRO A 694 11.68 22.31 23.35
CA PRO A 694 10.37 21.72 23.47
C PRO A 694 9.57 21.86 22.16
N GLY A 695 9.49 20.78 21.38
CA GLY A 695 8.28 20.41 20.63
C GLY A 695 7.87 21.18 19.37
N PHE A 696 8.50 22.29 18.97
CA PHE A 696 8.10 23.02 17.75
C PHE A 696 9.11 22.85 16.61
N VAL A 697 8.66 22.21 15.52
CA VAL A 697 9.47 22.03 14.30
C VAL A 697 8.83 22.78 13.14
N LEU A 698 9.60 23.63 12.48
CA LEU A 698 9.17 24.30 11.26
C LEU A 698 9.17 23.30 10.11
N LYS A 699 7.98 22.92 9.62
CA LYS A 699 7.83 21.98 8.49
C LYS A 699 8.03 22.65 7.14
N GLU A 700 7.47 23.84 6.96
CA GLU A 700 7.49 24.55 5.68
C GLU A 700 7.30 26.06 5.85
N LEU A 701 7.79 26.81 4.88
CA LEU A 701 7.49 28.23 4.67
C LEU A 701 6.99 28.44 3.24
N SER A 702 5.90 29.18 3.08
CA SER A 702 5.30 29.49 1.78
C SER A 702 5.25 30.99 1.57
N PHE A 703 5.78 31.45 0.44
CA PHE A 703 5.87 32.87 0.06
C PHE A 703 5.09 33.10 -1.23
N ARG A 704 4.34 34.22 -1.27
CA ARG A 704 3.57 34.66 -2.43
C ARG A 704 4.06 36.05 -2.85
N SER A 705 4.26 36.27 -4.15
CA SER A 705 4.65 37.56 -4.70
C SER A 705 3.90 37.85 -6.00
N ALA A 706 3.49 39.11 -6.22
CA ALA A 706 2.97 39.58 -7.51
C ALA A 706 4.08 39.73 -8.57
N SER A 707 5.34 39.83 -8.13
CA SER A 707 6.52 39.86 -9.00
C SER A 707 7.30 38.57 -8.90
N ALA A 708 7.45 37.87 -10.03
CA ALA A 708 8.13 36.57 -10.10
C ALA A 708 9.66 36.66 -9.93
N ALA A 709 10.27 37.83 -10.14
CA ALA A 709 11.72 37.98 -10.29
C ALA A 709 12.50 37.46 -9.07
N ASN A 710 12.18 37.93 -7.87
CA ASN A 710 12.88 37.54 -6.63
C ASN A 710 12.69 36.04 -6.31
N LEU A 711 11.45 35.52 -6.43
CA LEU A 711 11.17 34.11 -6.14
C LEU A 711 11.82 33.16 -7.16
N ASN A 712 11.91 33.55 -8.43
CA ASN A 712 12.60 32.79 -9.47
C ASN A 712 14.10 32.67 -9.19
N GLU A 713 14.74 33.79 -8.86
CA GLU A 713 16.16 33.83 -8.54
C GLU A 713 16.49 33.00 -7.29
N VAL A 714 15.72 33.19 -6.22
CA VAL A 714 15.87 32.46 -4.96
C VAL A 714 15.66 30.97 -5.16
N PHE A 715 14.65 30.54 -5.91
CA PHE A 715 14.40 29.13 -6.20
C PHE A 715 15.59 28.47 -6.94
N ARG A 716 16.16 29.17 -7.92
CA ARG A 716 17.35 28.69 -8.64
C ARG A 716 18.55 28.54 -7.69
N ASN A 717 18.81 29.57 -6.89
CA ASN A 717 19.94 29.58 -5.96
C ASN A 717 19.79 28.51 -4.86
N ILE A 718 18.59 28.28 -4.32
CA ILE A 718 18.32 27.19 -3.35
C ILE A 718 18.60 25.82 -3.97
N LYS A 719 18.15 25.57 -5.21
CA LYS A 719 18.39 24.30 -5.90
C LYS A 719 19.88 24.05 -6.14
N GLU A 720 20.60 25.08 -6.57
CA GLU A 720 22.04 24.99 -6.79
C GLU A 720 22.81 24.75 -5.50
N LEU A 721 22.53 25.53 -4.45
CA LEU A 721 23.17 25.44 -3.15
C LEU A 721 22.94 24.07 -2.51
N ARG A 722 21.72 23.53 -2.60
CA ARG A 722 21.40 22.19 -2.11
C ARG A 722 22.18 21.10 -2.85
N LYS A 723 22.28 21.20 -4.18
CA LYS A 723 23.06 20.25 -5.00
C LYS A 723 24.54 20.25 -4.59
N ARG A 724 25.14 21.44 -4.43
CA ARG A 724 26.53 21.60 -3.98
C ARG A 724 26.74 21.01 -2.58
N PHE A 725 25.83 21.31 -1.65
CA PHE A 725 25.91 20.84 -0.27
C PHE A 725 25.80 19.31 -0.15
N THR A 726 24.78 18.71 -0.79
CA THR A 726 24.57 17.25 -0.73
C THR A 726 25.75 16.49 -1.37
N SER A 727 26.24 16.93 -2.53
CA SER A 727 27.39 16.28 -3.18
C SER A 727 28.64 16.30 -2.31
N ARG A 728 28.90 17.42 -1.61
CA ARG A 728 30.07 17.56 -0.72
C ARG A 728 29.95 16.69 0.52
N GLU A 729 28.78 16.62 1.15
CA GLU A 729 28.56 15.78 2.34
C GLU A 729 28.64 14.29 2.00
N THR A 730 28.08 13.84 0.86
CA THR A 730 28.18 12.44 0.42
C THR A 730 29.63 12.05 0.15
N GLU A 731 30.40 12.89 -0.54
CA GLU A 731 31.82 12.64 -0.79
C GLU A 731 32.64 12.60 0.51
N ALA A 732 32.36 13.50 1.46
CA ALA A 732 33.02 13.50 2.76
C ALA A 732 32.71 12.24 3.57
N GLN A 733 31.45 11.79 3.56
CA GLN A 733 31.01 10.58 4.26
C GLN A 733 31.62 9.31 3.64
N GLU A 734 31.70 9.24 2.32
CA GLU A 734 32.36 8.12 1.62
C GLU A 734 33.85 8.06 1.96
N LYS A 735 34.53 9.21 2.00
CA LYS A 735 35.94 9.31 2.41
C LYS A 735 36.19 8.92 3.87
N GLU A 736 35.24 9.23 4.76
CA GLU A 736 35.36 8.93 6.19
C GLU A 736 35.22 7.43 6.50
N THR A 737 34.50 6.67 5.66
CA THR A 737 34.33 5.21 5.79
C THR A 737 35.47 4.36 5.21
N LEU A 738 36.56 4.98 4.77
CA LEU A 738 37.74 4.28 4.24
C LEU A 738 38.76 4.00 5.35
N VAL A 739 39.28 2.78 5.34
CA VAL A 739 40.40 2.38 6.21
C VAL A 739 41.68 3.03 5.66
N LYS A 740 42.41 3.78 6.49
CA LYS A 740 43.69 4.40 6.09
C LYS A 740 44.70 3.29 5.77
N GLN A 741 45.25 3.30 4.56
CA GLN A 741 46.26 2.34 4.11
C GLN A 741 47.67 2.94 4.18
N ALA A 742 48.69 2.08 4.22
CA ALA A 742 50.09 2.50 4.13
C ALA A 742 50.37 3.14 2.75
N PRO A 743 51.34 4.05 2.62
CA PRO A 743 51.72 4.57 1.31
C PRO A 743 52.40 3.48 0.45
N LEU A 744 52.26 3.59 -0.86
CA LEU A 744 52.97 2.74 -1.83
C LEU A 744 54.48 3.07 -1.80
N VAL A 745 55.31 2.06 -1.64
CA VAL A 745 56.77 2.11 -1.70
C VAL A 745 57.17 1.98 -3.16
N LEU A 746 57.52 3.10 -3.77
CA LEU A 746 57.93 3.16 -5.17
C LEU A 746 59.33 2.56 -5.33
N GLU A 747 59.45 1.63 -6.27
CA GLU A 747 60.75 1.21 -6.78
C GLU A 747 61.34 2.34 -7.62
N THR A 748 62.61 2.68 -7.37
CA THR A 748 63.30 3.84 -7.97
C THR A 748 64.18 3.47 -9.14
N ASP A 749 64.55 2.20 -9.29
CA ASP A 749 65.32 1.71 -10.45
C ASP A 749 64.37 1.34 -11.61
N PRO A 750 64.33 2.12 -12.71
CA PRO A 750 63.41 1.86 -13.82
C PRO A 750 63.63 0.49 -14.49
N ARG A 751 64.82 -0.10 -14.36
CA ARG A 751 65.12 -1.43 -14.91
C ARG A 751 64.48 -2.56 -14.09
N ARG A 752 64.03 -2.27 -12.87
CA ARG A 752 63.45 -3.22 -11.92
C ARG A 752 61.94 -3.08 -11.78
N ILE A 753 61.28 -2.23 -12.56
CA ILE A 753 59.82 -2.01 -12.52
C ILE A 753 59.17 -2.78 -13.66
N PRO A 754 58.55 -3.96 -13.39
CA PRO A 754 57.67 -4.59 -14.36
C PRO A 754 56.50 -3.66 -14.64
N HIS A 755 56.21 -3.45 -15.92
CA HIS A 755 55.09 -2.60 -16.32
C HIS A 755 54.31 -3.20 -17.48
N LEU A 756 53.01 -2.98 -17.48
CA LEU A 756 52.10 -3.28 -18.58
C LEU A 756 51.62 -1.96 -19.18
N VAL A 757 51.80 -1.80 -20.49
CA VAL A 757 51.38 -0.61 -21.25
C VAL A 757 50.02 -0.83 -21.91
N ASP A 758 49.34 0.27 -22.22
CA ASP A 758 48.03 0.30 -22.89
C ASP A 758 46.93 -0.48 -22.16
N VAL A 759 47.00 -0.49 -20.83
CA VAL A 759 46.05 -1.15 -19.96
C VAL A 759 44.85 -0.24 -19.68
N SER A 760 43.63 -0.77 -19.78
CA SER A 760 42.41 -0.05 -19.42
C SER A 760 41.88 -0.46 -18.04
N ILE A 761 41.69 0.50 -17.14
CA ILE A 761 41.17 0.28 -15.77
C ILE A 761 39.64 0.33 -15.69
N ARG A 762 39.00 -0.62 -14.98
CA ARG A 762 37.57 -0.59 -14.63
C ARG A 762 37.33 -0.83 -13.13
N PRO A 763 36.53 -0.03 -12.40
CA PRO A 763 35.61 0.99 -12.89
C PRO A 763 36.31 2.26 -13.38
N SER A 764 35.63 3.02 -14.24
CA SER A 764 36.21 4.22 -14.88
C SER A 764 36.64 5.29 -13.88
N LEU A 765 37.73 6.01 -14.17
CA LEU A 765 38.27 7.10 -13.34
C LEU A 765 37.44 8.41 -13.41
N GLY A 766 36.25 8.39 -14.02
CA GLY A 766 35.32 9.52 -14.10
C GLY A 766 35.37 10.27 -15.45
N ALA A 767 34.96 11.56 -15.43
CA ALA A 767 34.86 12.38 -16.65
C ALA A 767 36.20 12.47 -17.40
N GLY A 768 36.16 12.13 -18.71
CA GLY A 768 37.32 12.06 -19.59
C GLY A 768 37.29 10.99 -20.70
N GLY A 769 36.23 10.18 -20.78
CA GLY A 769 36.05 9.16 -21.84
C GLY A 769 37.08 8.02 -21.78
N GLN A 770 37.17 7.21 -22.84
CA GLN A 770 38.07 6.04 -22.89
C GLN A 770 39.55 6.39 -22.65
N ARG A 771 40.00 7.59 -23.08
CA ARG A 771 41.38 8.05 -22.90
C ARG A 771 41.78 8.26 -21.44
N ALA A 772 40.83 8.52 -20.54
CA ALA A 772 41.12 8.67 -19.11
C ALA A 772 41.30 7.32 -18.39
N ASN A 773 40.80 6.23 -18.96
CA ASN A 773 40.86 4.89 -18.37
C ASN A 773 42.04 4.06 -18.90
N GLN A 774 42.69 4.47 -19.98
CA GLN A 774 43.90 3.83 -20.52
C GLN A 774 45.17 4.39 -19.88
N GLY A 775 46.13 3.52 -19.57
CA GLY A 775 47.34 3.89 -18.86
C GLY A 775 48.36 2.76 -18.77
N VAL A 776 49.29 2.92 -17.82
CA VAL A 776 50.35 1.97 -17.54
C VAL A 776 50.15 1.43 -16.13
N LEU A 777 50.24 0.10 -15.96
CA LEU A 777 50.28 -0.54 -14.65
C LEU A 777 51.74 -0.86 -14.30
N GLU A 778 52.25 -0.30 -13.21
CA GLU A 778 53.61 -0.52 -12.69
C GLU A 778 53.55 -1.37 -11.42
N ALA A 779 54.41 -2.38 -11.31
CA ALA A 779 54.58 -3.16 -10.09
C ALA A 779 55.75 -2.60 -9.27
N HIS A 780 55.48 -2.21 -8.02
CA HIS A 780 56.46 -1.65 -7.09
C HIS A 780 56.63 -2.55 -5.85
N GLY A 781 57.41 -2.10 -4.86
CA GLY A 781 57.88 -2.94 -3.76
C GLY A 781 56.76 -3.53 -2.89
N ASN A 782 55.68 -2.79 -2.64
CA ASN A 782 54.56 -3.23 -1.80
C ASN A 782 53.18 -3.12 -2.47
N GLY A 783 53.11 -2.92 -3.80
CA GLY A 783 51.85 -2.81 -4.52
C GLY A 783 51.99 -2.45 -5.99
N PHE A 784 50.85 -2.34 -6.66
CA PHE A 784 50.72 -1.85 -8.03
C PHE A 784 50.32 -0.38 -8.05
N ARG A 785 50.81 0.34 -9.07
CA ARG A 785 50.36 1.69 -9.41
C ARG A 785 49.84 1.71 -10.84
N PHE A 786 48.58 2.04 -11.02
CA PHE A 786 48.04 2.41 -12.31
C PHE A 786 48.22 3.92 -12.52
N ARG A 787 48.81 4.31 -13.66
CA ARG A 787 48.95 5.70 -14.08
C ARG A 787 48.23 5.91 -15.42
N SER A 788 47.13 6.66 -15.38
CA SER A 788 46.38 7.08 -16.57
C SER A 788 47.21 8.01 -17.46
N ARG A 789 46.89 8.05 -18.76
CA ARG A 789 47.43 9.06 -19.70
C ARG A 789 47.17 10.51 -19.25
N GLN A 790 46.14 10.76 -18.42
CA GLN A 790 45.88 12.07 -17.80
C GLN A 790 46.59 12.27 -16.44
N GLN A 791 47.62 11.47 -16.13
CA GLN A 791 48.39 11.52 -14.87
C GLN A 791 47.55 11.28 -13.60
N ARG A 792 46.37 10.66 -13.71
CA ARG A 792 45.60 10.17 -12.56
C ARG A 792 46.18 8.83 -12.10
N THR A 793 46.36 8.68 -10.79
CA THR A 793 46.99 7.47 -10.20
C THR A 793 46.01 6.69 -9.34
N VAL A 794 46.07 5.36 -9.41
CA VAL A 794 45.40 4.44 -8.48
C VAL A 794 46.45 3.47 -7.94
N ASP A 795 46.55 3.39 -6.61
CA ASP A 795 47.50 2.52 -5.92
C ASP A 795 46.76 1.33 -5.29
N ILE A 796 47.30 0.13 -5.49
CA ILE A 796 46.77 -1.13 -4.98
C ILE A 796 47.88 -1.84 -4.21
N LEU A 797 47.85 -1.81 -2.88
CA LEU A 797 48.84 -2.50 -2.05
C LEU A 797 48.65 -4.01 -2.10
N TYR A 798 49.75 -4.78 -2.14
CA TYR A 798 49.70 -6.25 -2.11
C TYR A 798 49.00 -6.76 -0.85
N SER A 799 49.24 -6.13 0.30
CA SER A 799 48.60 -6.48 1.58
C SER A 799 47.08 -6.31 1.57
N ASN A 800 46.55 -5.53 0.63
CA ASN A 800 45.12 -5.31 0.48
C ASN A 800 44.50 -6.17 -0.64
N VAL A 801 45.29 -6.92 -1.40
CA VAL A 801 44.79 -7.86 -2.42
C VAL A 801 44.44 -9.19 -1.75
N LYS A 802 43.17 -9.57 -1.80
CA LYS A 802 42.64 -10.85 -1.31
C LYS A 802 42.77 -11.96 -2.35
N HIS A 803 42.39 -11.68 -3.59
CA HIS A 803 42.52 -12.61 -4.72
C HIS A 803 42.99 -11.84 -5.96
N ALA A 804 43.83 -12.48 -6.77
CA ALA A 804 44.24 -11.98 -8.08
C ALA A 804 43.94 -13.05 -9.13
N PHE A 805 43.15 -12.70 -10.14
CA PHE A 805 42.81 -13.59 -11.25
C PHE A 805 43.47 -13.09 -12.52
N PHE A 806 44.02 -14.02 -13.29
CA PHE A 806 44.62 -13.77 -14.60
C PHE A 806 43.97 -14.68 -15.63
N GLN A 807 43.48 -14.09 -16.71
CA GLN A 807 42.89 -14.80 -17.84
C GLN A 807 43.77 -14.58 -19.08
N GLU A 808 44.37 -15.67 -19.56
CA GLU A 808 45.11 -15.68 -20.82
C GLU A 808 44.15 -15.58 -22.01
N ALA A 809 44.55 -14.85 -23.06
CA ALA A 809 43.82 -14.75 -24.32
C ALA A 809 43.96 -16.03 -25.16
N ARG A 810 43.38 -17.15 -24.70
CA ARG A 810 43.23 -18.38 -25.50
C ARG A 810 41.78 -18.49 -25.95
N ASN A 811 41.52 -18.14 -27.21
CA ASN A 811 40.20 -18.06 -27.86
C ASN A 811 39.34 -16.82 -27.49
N GLU A 812 39.92 -15.85 -26.80
CA GLU A 812 39.29 -14.56 -26.50
C GLU A 812 40.23 -13.42 -26.90
N VAL A 813 39.68 -12.26 -27.29
CA VAL A 813 40.46 -11.12 -27.81
C VAL A 813 41.17 -10.34 -26.70
N ILE A 814 40.86 -10.59 -25.43
CA ILE A 814 41.24 -9.71 -24.33
C ILE A 814 41.92 -10.48 -23.19
N VAL A 815 42.99 -9.91 -22.63
CA VAL A 815 43.69 -10.42 -21.45
C VAL A 815 43.13 -9.71 -20.21
N LEU A 816 42.81 -10.44 -19.14
CA LEU A 816 42.23 -9.84 -17.92
C LEU A 816 43.14 -10.04 -16.71
N VAL A 817 43.42 -8.96 -15.98
CA VAL A 817 43.92 -9.01 -14.59
C VAL A 817 42.86 -8.42 -13.67
N HIS A 818 42.40 -9.17 -12.68
CA HIS A 818 41.35 -8.75 -11.73
C HIS A 818 41.83 -8.89 -10.29
N PHE A 819 41.56 -7.90 -9.43
CA PHE A 819 41.95 -7.91 -8.01
C PHE A 819 40.76 -7.79 -7.05
N ARG A 820 40.43 -8.84 -6.29
CA ARG A 820 39.52 -8.72 -5.13
C ARG A 820 40.29 -8.12 -3.95
N LEU A 821 39.78 -7.09 -3.30
CA LEU A 821 40.46 -6.45 -2.16
C LEU A 821 39.89 -6.88 -0.81
N HIS A 822 40.73 -6.88 0.23
CA HIS A 822 40.30 -7.03 1.63
C HIS A 822 39.50 -5.81 2.10
N THR A 823 39.96 -4.63 1.71
CA THR A 823 39.37 -3.34 2.09
C THR A 823 39.15 -2.51 0.83
N PRO A 824 37.99 -1.85 0.69
CA PRO A 824 37.71 -1.09 -0.53
C PRO A 824 38.65 0.11 -0.66
N ILE A 825 39.03 0.42 -1.89
CA ILE A 825 39.76 1.64 -2.25
C ILE A 825 38.87 2.55 -3.08
N MET A 826 39.27 3.82 -3.24
CA MET A 826 38.58 4.75 -4.14
C MET A 826 39.19 4.67 -5.53
N VAL A 827 38.37 4.39 -6.54
CA VAL A 827 38.73 4.49 -7.95
C VAL A 827 37.88 5.61 -8.56
N GLY A 828 38.50 6.77 -8.82
CA GLY A 828 37.78 7.98 -9.19
C GLY A 828 36.85 8.46 -8.07
N LYS A 829 35.53 8.46 -8.33
CA LYS A 829 34.49 8.83 -7.36
C LYS A 829 33.76 7.64 -6.74
N ARG A 830 34.13 6.39 -7.09
CA ARG A 830 33.45 5.19 -6.61
C ARG A 830 34.32 4.44 -5.61
N LYS A 831 33.70 3.96 -4.55
CA LYS A 831 34.28 3.02 -3.59
C LYS A 831 34.18 1.61 -4.15
N THR A 832 35.29 0.89 -4.23
CA THR A 832 35.34 -0.38 -4.96
C THR A 832 36.08 -1.44 -4.15
N LEU A 833 35.43 -2.61 -3.99
CA LEU A 833 36.00 -3.79 -3.31
C LEU A 833 36.57 -4.82 -4.30
N ASP A 834 36.08 -4.80 -5.55
CA ASP A 834 36.62 -5.51 -6.71
C ASP A 834 37.45 -4.55 -7.56
N SER A 835 38.73 -4.47 -7.27
CA SER A 835 39.67 -3.63 -8.00
C SER A 835 40.11 -4.29 -9.32
N PRO A 836 40.69 -3.51 -10.22
CA PRO A 836 40.08 -3.20 -11.48
C PRO A 836 40.31 -4.32 -12.47
N VAL A 837 39.33 -4.58 -13.34
CA VAL A 837 39.61 -5.34 -14.55
C VAL A 837 40.53 -4.47 -15.40
N LEU A 838 41.76 -4.94 -15.54
CA LEU A 838 42.80 -4.35 -16.35
C LEU A 838 42.81 -5.15 -17.66
N HIS A 839 42.31 -4.51 -18.71
CA HIS A 839 42.27 -5.03 -20.09
C HIS A 839 43.50 -4.59 -20.88
#